data_AF-A0A970NJB9-F1
#
_entry.id   AF-A0A970NJB9-F1
#
_cell.length_a   1.000
_cell.length_b   1.000
_cell.length_c   1.000
_cell.angle_alpha   90.00
_cell.angle_beta   90.00
_cell.angle_gamma   90.00
#
_symmetry.space_group_name_H-M   'P 1'
#
loop_
_entity.id
_entity.type
_entity.pdbx_description
1 polymer ?
#
loop_
_entity_poly.entity_id
_entity_poly.type
_entity_poly.pdbx_seq_one_letter_code
_entity_poly.pdbx_strand_id
1 'polypeptide(L)'
;MWRLVVCALCAGAMVQGQQEGDGRQPAYPAEEWSIVAPHEVGLDADLLRQFAELVGGRGCVVRHGRMAYAWGDISRRGDVASAAKPVYAHFIINAVEQGLIESFDAPVQALEPRLAALNSDLGHKDREITWRHMAHQTSCYGVAERPGEAFNYNDYHMALLVDTLFNGAYGVSLDSVDQAVLQPLLTDVLQCQDSPTLLAFGPEDRPGRLAISPRDFARFGLLYLREGLWRDHQVISREHALMVRAEPVPPEVPQSTGAEAEMIEGQRSHGSLQIPDNQCDHLGSYSWLWWINGVDRDGRRHWPDAPRDAFGAFGHGGPRAMVVLPSLDMVVSWNDAAIDTPEEENQALALLAAAAGVSASDTAVAQPPLWLRYPNGEPLFMCGPGDPEGFLYRGDLRPDGTRDGDQMELINTLAATGANCIYLMGIRSHGGDGEATHNPFVDHDPSMPLNEAVLDQWHTWFQAMDDAGIVIYFFLYDDGVRIWDTGDEVGEQELAHIRGVVERFQHHHHLVWCVAEEAEEALSPERIRRVAAEIKRWDRSGHPVAVHLNHGIDFTPYADDPNIDQFAVQYNVPTPEDLHSGMVEAWRRARGRYGLNMSECSGHGTGEHARHMSWACAMAGAHVMILSMDIAGTAVSDMQDCGRIIEFMEAAQFSGMSPHDELALADAEWVLAEPGVRCAAYTRNGSRLGVAGFCDRPCDLLWFDPVTGQSLRQEAVTGQGEPLVWQVPEGIGPEVAVSAVVRG
;
A
#
# COMPACT_ATOMS: atom_id res chain seq x y z
N MET A 1 65.89 8.80 -4.37
CA MET A 1 66.03 10.21 -4.81
C MET A 1 64.61 10.74 -4.99
N TRP A 2 63.94 11.24 -3.95
CA TRP A 2 63.96 12.65 -3.48
C TRP A 2 63.53 13.60 -4.63
N ARG A 3 62.42 14.35 -4.56
CA ARG A 3 62.12 15.47 -3.63
C ARG A 3 60.60 15.81 -3.64
N LEU A 4 59.92 15.89 -2.48
CA LEU A 4 59.63 17.08 -1.62
C LEU A 4 58.60 18.06 -2.23
N VAL A 5 57.35 18.11 -1.74
CA VAL A 5 56.81 18.81 -0.53
C VAL A 5 56.62 20.31 -0.72
N VAL A 6 55.36 20.76 -0.59
CA VAL A 6 55.01 22.00 0.12
C VAL A 6 53.78 21.71 1.00
N CYS A 7 54.00 21.77 2.31
CA CYS A 7 52.95 21.93 3.33
C CYS A 7 52.56 23.41 3.44
N ALA A 8 51.29 23.69 3.66
CA ALA A 8 50.83 24.90 4.35
C ALA A 8 49.77 24.50 5.38
N LEU A 9 50.11 24.67 6.65
CA LEU A 9 49.22 24.61 7.81
C LEU A 9 48.53 25.96 7.97
N CYS A 10 47.23 25.95 8.26
CA CYS A 10 46.58 26.95 9.12
C CYS A 10 45.43 26.29 9.88
N ALA A 11 45.33 26.65 11.16
CA ALA A 11 44.58 25.99 12.20
C ALA A 11 43.12 26.47 12.31
N GLY A 12 42.29 25.60 12.91
CA GLY A 12 41.35 26.02 13.95
C GLY A 12 39.92 26.30 13.54
N ALA A 13 39.10 25.24 13.49
CA ALA A 13 37.74 25.27 14.05
C ALA A 13 37.39 23.82 14.45
N MET A 14 37.31 23.56 15.76
CA MET A 14 36.63 22.36 16.25
C MET A 14 35.14 22.56 15.99
N VAL A 15 34.68 22.11 14.83
CA VAL A 15 33.26 21.81 14.61
C VAL A 15 33.06 20.49 15.32
N GLN A 16 32.45 20.52 16.50
CA GLN A 16 31.79 19.34 17.04
C GLN A 16 30.77 18.93 15.98
N GLY A 17 31.03 17.81 15.30
CA GLY A 17 30.07 17.21 14.40
C GLY A 17 28.77 17.03 15.15
N GLN A 18 27.74 17.76 14.72
CA GLN A 18 26.37 17.46 15.05
C GLN A 18 26.13 16.03 14.60
N GLN A 19 25.82 15.14 15.55
CA GLN A 19 25.25 13.86 15.21
C GLN A 19 23.88 14.09 14.58
N GLU A 20 23.71 13.43 13.43
CA GLU A 20 22.51 13.34 12.60
C GLU A 20 21.33 12.72 13.37
N GLY A 21 20.12 12.91 12.83
CA GLY A 21 18.83 12.77 13.51
C GLY A 21 18.53 11.41 14.14
N ASP A 22 17.65 11.42 15.16
CA ASP A 22 17.13 10.18 15.76
C ASP A 22 16.02 9.58 14.87
N GLY A 23 16.44 9.07 13.71
CA GLY A 23 15.76 7.97 13.05
C GLY A 23 16.05 6.71 13.86
N ARG A 24 15.13 6.32 14.76
CA ARG A 24 15.21 4.98 15.35
C ARG A 24 14.97 3.96 14.26
N GLN A 25 16.05 3.33 13.81
CA GLN A 25 15.97 2.19 12.89
C GLN A 25 14.96 1.16 13.42
N PRO A 26 14.15 0.52 12.54
CA PRO A 26 13.29 -0.58 12.92
C PRO A 26 14.10 -1.60 13.71
N ALA A 27 13.60 -2.04 14.87
CA ALA A 27 14.35 -3.01 15.67
C ALA A 27 14.36 -4.37 14.96
N TYR A 28 15.54 -4.98 14.92
CA TYR A 28 15.75 -6.35 14.49
C TYR A 28 16.30 -7.15 15.68
N PRO A 29 15.98 -8.45 15.82
CA PRO A 29 16.63 -9.28 16.81
C PRO A 29 18.14 -9.28 16.56
N ALA A 30 18.94 -9.40 17.63
CA ALA A 30 20.35 -9.76 17.52
C ALA A 30 20.46 -11.26 17.16
N GLU A 31 21.64 -11.85 17.32
CA GLU A 31 21.76 -13.32 17.30
C GLU A 31 20.74 -13.94 18.27
N GLU A 32 20.58 -13.33 19.46
CA GLU A 32 19.50 -13.60 20.40
C GLU A 32 18.35 -12.59 20.33
N TRP A 33 17.12 -13.08 20.55
CA TRP A 33 15.94 -12.21 20.62
C TRP A 33 16.00 -11.32 21.87
N SER A 34 15.73 -10.04 21.69
CA SER A 34 15.36 -9.15 22.79
C SER A 34 14.00 -9.58 23.33
N ILE A 35 13.94 -9.96 24.60
CA ILE A 35 12.70 -10.31 25.30
C ILE A 35 12.23 -9.10 26.11
N VAL A 36 10.96 -8.72 25.96
CA VAL A 36 10.32 -7.61 26.66
C VAL A 36 8.99 -8.07 27.25
N ALA A 37 8.52 -7.40 28.30
CA ALA A 37 7.18 -7.66 28.83
C ALA A 37 6.12 -7.13 27.85
N PRO A 38 4.94 -7.78 27.74
CA PRO A 38 3.89 -7.38 26.80
C PRO A 38 3.52 -5.89 26.85
N HIS A 39 3.36 -5.33 28.05
CA HIS A 39 2.96 -3.93 28.22
C HIS A 39 4.01 -2.94 27.72
N GLU A 40 5.29 -3.32 27.65
CA GLU A 40 6.38 -2.46 27.12
C GLU A 40 6.27 -2.24 25.61
N VAL A 41 5.53 -3.12 24.93
CA VAL A 41 5.20 -3.01 23.50
C VAL A 41 3.70 -2.85 23.28
N GLY A 42 2.99 -2.32 24.28
CA GLY A 42 1.56 -2.00 24.18
C GLY A 42 0.65 -3.21 23.98
N LEU A 43 1.02 -4.38 24.49
CA LEU A 43 0.20 -5.59 24.45
C LEU A 43 -0.39 -5.94 25.82
N ASP A 44 -1.66 -6.36 25.83
CA ASP A 44 -2.34 -6.90 27.01
C ASP A 44 -1.88 -8.34 27.29
N ALA A 45 -1.27 -8.55 28.46
CA ALA A 45 -0.71 -9.84 28.84
C ALA A 45 -1.78 -10.93 29.11
N ASP A 46 -2.98 -10.55 29.57
CA ASP A 46 -4.05 -11.50 29.85
C ASP A 46 -4.72 -11.99 28.57
N LEU A 47 -4.85 -11.14 27.55
CA LEU A 47 -5.31 -11.53 26.21
C LEU A 47 -4.28 -12.42 25.50
N LEU A 48 -2.98 -12.13 25.64
CA LEU A 48 -1.93 -13.02 25.12
C LEU A 48 -1.91 -14.39 25.81
N ARG A 49 -2.23 -14.43 27.11
CA ARG A 49 -2.40 -15.70 27.82
C ARG A 49 -3.60 -16.49 27.31
N GLN A 50 -4.75 -15.83 27.11
CA GLN A 50 -5.93 -16.46 26.51
C GLN A 50 -5.65 -16.97 25.09
N PHE A 51 -4.92 -16.19 24.29
CA PHE A 51 -4.45 -16.58 22.97
C PHE A 51 -3.60 -17.86 23.04
N ALA A 52 -2.59 -17.90 23.91
CA ALA A 52 -1.72 -19.08 24.04
C ALA A 52 -2.45 -20.31 24.60
N GLU A 53 -3.46 -20.12 25.46
CA GLU A 53 -4.33 -21.18 25.95
C GLU A 53 -5.24 -21.74 24.85
N LEU A 54 -5.79 -20.87 23.98
CA LEU A 54 -6.59 -21.26 22.82
C LEU A 54 -5.74 -22.00 21.77
N VAL A 55 -4.62 -21.41 21.38
CA VAL A 55 -3.73 -21.97 20.36
C VAL A 55 -3.07 -23.26 20.87
N GLY A 56 -2.67 -23.31 22.13
CA GLY A 56 -1.93 -24.45 22.69
C GLY A 56 -0.58 -24.66 22.02
N GLY A 57 0.00 -25.85 22.16
CA GLY A 57 1.28 -26.18 21.52
C GLY A 57 2.43 -25.31 22.03
N ARG A 58 3.16 -24.68 21.08
CA ARG A 58 4.33 -23.83 21.33
C ARG A 58 4.39 -22.69 20.33
N GLY A 59 4.80 -21.52 20.77
CA GLY A 59 4.88 -20.37 19.88
C GLY A 59 5.35 -19.10 20.56
N CYS A 60 5.44 -18.05 19.76
CA CYS A 60 5.85 -16.72 20.21
C CYS A 60 5.10 -15.62 19.48
N VAL A 61 4.95 -14.49 20.17
CA VAL A 61 4.49 -13.21 19.64
C VAL A 61 5.65 -12.22 19.67
N VAL A 62 5.92 -11.63 18.51
CA VAL A 62 6.91 -10.60 18.28
C VAL A 62 6.17 -9.31 17.93
N ARG A 63 6.51 -8.20 18.59
CA ARG A 63 6.01 -6.87 18.23
C ARG A 63 7.14 -5.85 18.28
N HIS A 64 7.18 -4.93 17.33
CA HIS A 64 8.26 -3.96 17.20
C HIS A 64 9.65 -4.60 17.15
N GLY A 65 9.77 -5.75 16.47
CA GLY A 65 11.01 -6.51 16.34
C GLY A 65 11.53 -7.13 17.65
N ARG A 66 10.73 -7.18 18.71
CA ARG A 66 11.07 -7.76 20.03
C ARG A 66 10.13 -8.88 20.40
N MET A 67 10.64 -9.90 21.07
CA MET A 67 9.83 -11.00 21.56
C MET A 67 9.06 -10.58 22.80
N ALA A 68 7.73 -10.45 22.66
CA ALA A 68 6.85 -9.93 23.70
C ALA A 68 6.18 -11.04 24.51
N TYR A 69 6.00 -12.22 23.90
CA TYR A 69 5.36 -13.36 24.54
C TYR A 69 5.85 -14.67 23.94
N ALA A 70 5.97 -15.70 24.76
CA ALA A 70 6.37 -17.04 24.32
C ALA A 70 5.72 -18.09 25.21
N TRP A 71 5.34 -19.23 24.63
CA TRP A 71 4.81 -20.39 25.34
C TRP A 71 5.34 -21.69 24.74
N GLY A 72 5.47 -22.71 25.59
CA GLY A 72 6.07 -23.99 25.19
C GLY A 72 7.56 -23.85 24.82
N ASP A 73 8.07 -24.84 24.09
CA ASP A 73 9.46 -24.84 23.59
C ASP A 73 9.53 -24.23 22.19
N ILE A 74 9.79 -22.92 22.14
CA ILE A 74 9.89 -22.13 20.91
C ILE A 74 11.15 -22.40 20.08
N SER A 75 12.13 -23.13 20.64
CA SER A 75 13.41 -23.46 19.97
C SER A 75 13.33 -24.77 19.20
N ARG A 76 12.47 -25.69 19.62
CA ARG A 76 12.40 -27.01 18.99
C ARG A 76 11.82 -26.88 17.57
N ARG A 77 12.65 -27.22 16.59
CA ARG A 77 12.29 -27.38 15.18
C ARG A 77 11.29 -28.53 14.95
N GLY A 78 10.43 -28.41 13.94
CA GLY A 78 9.56 -29.48 13.44
C GLY A 78 9.04 -29.18 12.04
N ASP A 79 8.54 -30.19 11.32
CA ASP A 79 7.87 -29.99 10.02
C ASP A 79 6.66 -29.06 10.18
N VAL A 80 6.58 -28.06 9.29
CA VAL A 80 5.53 -27.03 9.33
C VAL A 80 4.45 -27.23 8.26
N ALA A 81 4.33 -28.44 7.70
CA ALA A 81 3.31 -28.71 6.69
C ALA A 81 3.39 -27.73 5.49
N SER A 82 2.25 -27.33 4.95
CA SER A 82 2.13 -26.33 3.89
C SER A 82 2.56 -24.91 4.29
N ALA A 83 2.81 -24.63 5.57
CA ALA A 83 3.39 -23.34 5.97
C ALA A 83 4.82 -23.16 5.41
N ALA A 84 5.43 -24.20 4.83
CA ALA A 84 6.68 -24.09 4.10
C ALA A 84 6.58 -23.26 2.80
N LYS A 85 5.39 -23.14 2.22
CA LYS A 85 5.20 -22.61 0.86
C LYS A 85 5.68 -21.17 0.65
N PRO A 86 5.46 -20.24 1.60
CA PRO A 86 6.09 -18.92 1.59
C PRO A 86 7.61 -18.90 1.44
N VAL A 87 8.32 -19.89 2.00
CA VAL A 87 9.78 -20.00 1.84
C VAL A 87 10.14 -20.38 0.39
N TYR A 88 9.32 -21.17 -0.31
CA TYR A 88 9.55 -21.43 -1.73
C TYR A 88 9.29 -20.19 -2.58
N ALA A 89 8.24 -19.41 -2.28
CA ALA A 89 7.99 -18.14 -2.96
C ALA A 89 9.14 -17.15 -2.79
N HIS A 90 9.71 -17.07 -1.59
CA HIS A 90 10.92 -16.29 -1.33
C HIS A 90 12.07 -16.70 -2.28
N PHE A 91 12.28 -18.00 -2.50
CA PHE A 91 13.31 -18.48 -3.41
C PHE A 91 12.97 -18.34 -4.90
N ILE A 92 11.70 -18.26 -5.29
CA ILE A 92 11.30 -17.86 -6.65
C ILE A 92 11.67 -16.38 -6.88
N ILE A 93 11.30 -15.50 -5.94
CA ILE A 93 11.64 -14.07 -5.98
C ILE A 93 13.15 -13.90 -6.08
N ASN A 94 13.90 -14.53 -5.18
CA ASN A 94 15.34 -14.46 -5.17
C ASN A 94 15.98 -14.98 -6.47
N ALA A 95 15.43 -16.03 -7.09
CA ALA A 95 15.90 -16.53 -8.37
C ALA A 95 15.64 -15.56 -9.53
N VAL A 96 14.51 -14.84 -9.52
CA VAL A 96 14.23 -13.77 -10.50
C VAL A 96 15.16 -12.58 -10.30
N GLU A 97 15.35 -12.12 -9.07
CA GLU A 97 16.23 -10.99 -8.75
C GLU A 97 17.70 -11.26 -9.09
N GLN A 98 18.14 -12.52 -8.95
CA GLN A 98 19.48 -12.95 -9.36
C GLN A 98 19.59 -13.26 -10.85
N GLY A 99 18.50 -13.19 -11.62
CA GLY A 99 18.48 -13.53 -13.04
C GLY A 99 18.67 -15.03 -13.34
N LEU A 100 18.45 -15.90 -12.36
CA LEU A 100 18.41 -17.37 -12.55
C LEU A 100 17.13 -17.81 -13.27
N ILE A 101 16.05 -17.03 -13.09
CA ILE A 101 14.79 -17.14 -13.82
C ILE A 101 14.56 -15.78 -14.49
N GLU A 102 14.17 -15.78 -15.78
CA GLU A 102 14.02 -14.54 -16.58
C GLU A 102 12.94 -13.60 -16.01
N SER A 103 11.78 -14.14 -15.64
CA SER A 103 10.66 -13.43 -15.04
C SER A 103 9.69 -14.41 -14.39
N PHE A 104 8.75 -13.92 -13.61
CA PHE A 104 7.69 -14.76 -13.06
C PHE A 104 6.77 -15.38 -14.13
N ASP A 105 6.66 -14.75 -15.30
CA ASP A 105 5.85 -15.22 -16.41
C ASP A 105 6.64 -16.11 -17.38
N ALA A 106 7.91 -16.40 -17.08
CA ALA A 106 8.73 -17.31 -17.85
C ALA A 106 8.16 -18.75 -17.77
N PRO A 107 8.09 -19.50 -18.90
CA PRO A 107 7.62 -20.88 -18.91
C PRO A 107 8.54 -21.82 -18.12
N VAL A 108 7.97 -22.61 -17.21
CA VAL A 108 8.72 -23.58 -16.38
C VAL A 108 9.34 -24.69 -17.23
N GLN A 109 8.76 -25.01 -18.39
CA GLN A 109 9.30 -26.01 -19.32
C GLN A 109 10.72 -25.69 -19.82
N ALA A 110 11.20 -24.45 -19.68
CA ALA A 110 12.59 -24.11 -19.99
C ALA A 110 13.58 -24.85 -19.08
N LEU A 111 13.19 -25.16 -17.84
CA LEU A 111 13.98 -25.93 -16.88
C LEU A 111 13.47 -27.36 -16.68
N GLU A 112 12.20 -27.64 -17.02
CA GLU A 112 11.62 -28.99 -17.00
C GLU A 112 10.95 -29.33 -18.35
N PRO A 113 11.72 -29.71 -19.39
CA PRO A 113 11.20 -29.91 -20.75
C PRO A 113 10.19 -31.04 -20.89
N ARG A 114 10.08 -31.96 -19.92
CA ARG A 114 9.10 -33.06 -19.96
C ARG A 114 7.66 -32.55 -19.95
N LEU A 115 7.41 -31.38 -19.35
CA LEU A 115 6.08 -30.72 -19.37
C LEU A 115 5.57 -30.47 -20.80
N ALA A 116 6.47 -30.23 -21.75
CA ALA A 116 6.11 -29.97 -23.15
C ALA A 116 5.48 -31.17 -23.87
N ALA A 117 5.70 -32.39 -23.36
CA ALA A 117 5.24 -33.63 -23.98
C ALA A 117 3.93 -34.18 -23.39
N LEU A 118 3.53 -33.72 -22.20
CA LEU A 118 2.35 -34.22 -21.49
C LEU A 118 1.05 -33.85 -22.20
N ASN A 119 0.00 -34.61 -21.91
CA ASN A 119 -1.40 -34.24 -22.17
C ASN A 119 -1.64 -33.80 -23.62
N SER A 120 -1.19 -34.60 -24.61
CA SER A 120 -1.36 -34.29 -26.04
C SER A 120 -2.83 -34.09 -26.43
N ASP A 121 -3.74 -34.84 -25.83
CA ASP A 121 -5.18 -34.74 -26.07
C ASP A 121 -5.81 -33.45 -25.47
N LEU A 122 -5.09 -32.78 -24.56
CA LEU A 122 -5.42 -31.45 -24.02
C LEU A 122 -4.53 -30.35 -24.62
N GLY A 123 -3.92 -30.60 -25.78
CA GLY A 123 -3.15 -29.60 -26.51
C GLY A 123 -1.79 -29.26 -25.89
N HIS A 124 -1.20 -30.17 -25.08
CA HIS A 124 0.05 -29.94 -24.36
C HIS A 124 -0.02 -28.75 -23.39
N LYS A 125 -1.14 -28.61 -22.67
CA LYS A 125 -1.40 -27.49 -21.75
C LYS A 125 -0.27 -27.21 -20.76
N ASP A 126 0.43 -28.23 -20.26
CA ASP A 126 1.45 -28.07 -19.22
C ASP A 126 2.71 -27.33 -19.70
N ARG A 127 2.92 -27.20 -21.01
CA ARG A 127 4.00 -26.35 -21.57
C ARG A 127 3.79 -24.86 -21.30
N GLU A 128 2.56 -24.46 -20.96
CA GLU A 128 2.15 -23.07 -20.69
C GLU A 128 2.26 -22.71 -19.20
N ILE A 129 2.68 -23.65 -18.34
CA ILE A 129 2.89 -23.38 -16.92
C ILE A 129 4.04 -22.38 -16.76
N THR A 130 3.80 -21.31 -16.00
CA THR A 130 4.77 -20.27 -15.65
C THR A 130 5.08 -20.31 -14.16
N TRP A 131 6.12 -19.61 -13.72
CA TRP A 131 6.42 -19.49 -12.28
C TRP A 131 5.29 -18.81 -11.50
N ARG A 132 4.61 -17.84 -12.11
CA ARG A 132 3.39 -17.21 -11.57
C ARG A 132 2.28 -18.24 -11.38
N HIS A 133 2.03 -19.10 -12.37
CA HIS A 133 1.07 -20.20 -12.23
C HIS A 133 1.45 -21.15 -11.08
N MET A 134 2.75 -21.44 -10.92
CA MET A 134 3.21 -22.28 -9.82
C MET A 134 2.98 -21.59 -8.46
N ALA A 135 3.34 -20.31 -8.34
CA ALA A 135 3.21 -19.55 -7.11
C ALA A 135 1.75 -19.28 -6.71
N HIS A 136 0.83 -19.22 -7.67
CA HIS A 136 -0.60 -19.04 -7.42
C HIS A 136 -1.40 -20.33 -7.26
N GLN A 137 -0.77 -21.52 -7.33
CA GLN A 137 -1.48 -22.80 -7.37
C GLN A 137 -2.49 -22.89 -8.53
N THR A 138 -2.20 -22.20 -9.64
CA THR A 138 -3.04 -22.19 -10.86
C THR A 138 -2.35 -22.86 -12.04
N SER A 139 -1.29 -23.64 -11.80
CA SER A 139 -0.63 -24.44 -12.85
C SER A 139 -1.53 -25.53 -13.42
N CYS A 140 -2.55 -25.95 -12.65
CA CYS A 140 -3.44 -27.06 -12.98
C CYS A 140 -2.66 -28.33 -13.35
N TYR A 141 -1.46 -28.53 -12.80
CA TYR A 141 -0.65 -29.70 -13.08
C TYR A 141 -1.30 -30.96 -12.50
N GLY A 142 -1.48 -32.00 -13.33
CA GLY A 142 -2.20 -33.23 -12.95
C GLY A 142 -3.73 -33.14 -12.99
N VAL A 143 -4.29 -32.00 -13.40
CA VAL A 143 -5.71 -31.83 -13.70
C VAL A 143 -5.95 -31.25 -15.10
N ALA A 144 -7.18 -31.39 -15.61
CA ALA A 144 -7.48 -31.15 -17.02
C ALA A 144 -7.61 -29.67 -17.40
N GLU A 145 -7.95 -28.79 -16.46
CA GLU A 145 -8.00 -27.33 -16.70
C GLU A 145 -6.64 -26.80 -17.16
N ARG A 146 -6.62 -25.77 -18.01
CA ARG A 146 -5.35 -25.17 -18.47
C ARG A 146 -4.74 -24.27 -17.39
N PRO A 147 -3.42 -24.03 -17.41
CA PRO A 147 -2.80 -23.10 -16.48
C PRO A 147 -3.52 -21.74 -16.47
N GLY A 148 -3.86 -21.24 -15.28
CA GLY A 148 -4.60 -20.01 -15.06
C GLY A 148 -6.13 -20.14 -15.02
N GLU A 149 -6.71 -21.25 -15.51
CA GLU A 149 -8.18 -21.40 -15.59
C GLU A 149 -8.82 -21.80 -14.26
N ALA A 150 -8.07 -22.43 -13.35
CA ALA A 150 -8.58 -22.85 -12.05
C ALA A 150 -7.48 -22.84 -10.97
N PHE A 151 -7.91 -22.72 -9.72
CA PHE A 151 -7.07 -22.93 -8.55
C PHE A 151 -7.06 -24.41 -8.16
N ASN A 152 -5.87 -24.96 -7.97
CA ASN A 152 -5.66 -26.35 -7.58
C ASN A 152 -4.55 -26.46 -6.53
N TYR A 153 -4.96 -26.54 -5.26
CA TYR A 153 -4.03 -26.70 -4.14
C TYR A 153 -3.51 -28.15 -4.07
N ASN A 154 -2.32 -28.37 -4.61
CA ASN A 154 -1.86 -29.70 -5.04
C ASN A 154 -0.39 -29.97 -4.65
N ASP A 155 -0.13 -31.09 -3.96
CA ASP A 155 1.21 -31.45 -3.48
C ASP A 155 2.11 -32.10 -4.54
N TYR A 156 1.56 -32.68 -5.62
CA TYR A 156 2.37 -33.12 -6.77
C TYR A 156 2.93 -31.92 -7.54
N HIS A 157 2.12 -30.89 -7.71
CA HIS A 157 2.56 -29.60 -8.21
C HIS A 157 3.66 -29.02 -7.29
N MET A 158 3.47 -29.00 -5.97
CA MET A 158 4.50 -28.47 -5.07
C MET A 158 5.84 -29.20 -5.17
N ALA A 159 5.83 -30.52 -5.34
CA ALA A 159 7.05 -31.28 -5.56
C ALA A 159 7.73 -30.89 -6.89
N LEU A 160 6.97 -30.75 -7.97
CA LEU A 160 7.47 -30.26 -9.26
C LEU A 160 8.08 -28.86 -9.13
N LEU A 161 7.43 -27.93 -8.43
CA LEU A 161 7.94 -26.59 -8.18
C LEU A 161 9.28 -26.65 -7.43
N VAL A 162 9.34 -27.37 -6.31
CA VAL A 162 10.55 -27.51 -5.49
C VAL A 162 11.70 -28.14 -6.29
N ASP A 163 11.42 -29.22 -7.02
CA ASP A 163 12.42 -29.92 -7.81
C ASP A 163 12.96 -29.03 -8.93
N THR A 164 12.08 -28.29 -9.62
CA THR A 164 12.47 -27.42 -10.74
C THR A 164 13.18 -26.16 -10.26
N LEU A 165 12.75 -25.59 -9.12
CA LEU A 165 13.37 -24.42 -8.52
C LEU A 165 14.80 -24.74 -8.09
N PHE A 166 14.99 -25.75 -7.24
CA PHE A 166 16.31 -26.01 -6.66
C PHE A 166 17.24 -26.78 -7.61
N ASN A 167 16.80 -27.89 -8.21
CA ASN A 167 17.66 -28.65 -9.12
C ASN A 167 17.85 -27.93 -10.46
N GLY A 168 16.80 -27.24 -10.95
CA GLY A 168 16.81 -26.53 -12.23
C GLY A 168 17.41 -25.14 -12.12
N ALA A 169 16.73 -24.20 -11.44
CA ALA A 169 17.12 -22.79 -11.43
C ALA A 169 18.39 -22.53 -10.60
N TYR A 170 18.44 -23.06 -9.37
CA TYR A 170 19.65 -22.95 -8.54
C TYR A 170 20.75 -23.94 -8.93
N GLY A 171 20.43 -24.98 -9.71
CA GLY A 171 21.41 -25.99 -10.12
C GLY A 171 21.93 -26.87 -8.98
N VAL A 172 21.17 -27.02 -7.90
CA VAL A 172 21.58 -27.65 -6.64
C VAL A 172 20.70 -28.86 -6.34
N SER A 173 21.32 -29.99 -6.00
CA SER A 173 20.59 -31.17 -5.50
C SER A 173 19.92 -30.88 -4.17
N LEU A 174 18.70 -31.37 -3.99
CA LEU A 174 17.95 -31.23 -2.73
C LEU A 174 18.70 -31.75 -1.49
N ASP A 175 19.59 -32.74 -1.62
CA ASP A 175 20.42 -33.24 -0.50
C ASP A 175 21.38 -32.17 0.05
N SER A 176 21.72 -31.19 -0.78
CA SER A 176 22.64 -30.09 -0.49
C SER A 176 21.97 -28.73 -0.39
N VAL A 177 20.64 -28.65 -0.55
CA VAL A 177 19.88 -27.39 -0.63
C VAL A 177 20.05 -26.53 0.63
N ASP A 178 20.18 -27.17 1.80
CA ASP A 178 20.39 -26.44 3.05
C ASP A 178 21.67 -25.62 3.01
N GLN A 179 22.80 -26.26 2.67
CA GLN A 179 24.12 -25.64 2.69
C GLN A 179 24.36 -24.68 1.52
N ALA A 180 23.75 -24.97 0.37
CA ALA A 180 24.00 -24.22 -0.86
C ALA A 180 23.01 -23.07 -1.09
N VAL A 181 21.79 -23.16 -0.54
CA VAL A 181 20.71 -22.20 -0.82
C VAL A 181 20.10 -21.67 0.49
N LEU A 182 19.50 -22.52 1.33
CA LEU A 182 18.74 -22.08 2.50
C LEU A 182 19.59 -21.27 3.49
N GLN A 183 20.77 -21.78 3.84
CA GLN A 183 21.69 -21.14 4.79
C GLN A 183 22.22 -19.81 4.26
N PRO A 184 22.99 -19.78 3.16
CA PRO A 184 23.67 -18.55 2.73
C PRO A 184 22.72 -17.46 2.27
N LEU A 185 21.55 -17.81 1.72
CA LEU A 185 20.62 -16.83 1.13
C LEU A 185 19.49 -16.42 2.07
N LEU A 186 19.24 -17.17 3.15
CA LEU A 186 18.13 -16.87 4.05
C LEU A 186 18.51 -17.02 5.53
N THR A 187 18.77 -18.24 6.02
CA THR A 187 18.78 -18.46 7.47
C THR A 187 19.99 -17.86 8.17
N ASP A 188 21.15 -17.80 7.51
CA ASP A 188 22.34 -17.13 8.06
C ASP A 188 22.16 -15.60 8.04
N VAL A 189 21.53 -15.08 6.99
CA VAL A 189 21.18 -13.66 6.85
C VAL A 189 20.24 -13.23 7.98
N LEU A 190 19.20 -14.03 8.24
CA LEU A 190 18.24 -13.80 9.32
C LEU A 190 18.78 -14.14 10.71
N GLN A 191 19.97 -14.75 10.80
CA GLN A 191 20.56 -15.22 12.06
C GLN A 191 19.61 -16.18 12.82
N CYS A 192 19.05 -17.14 12.09
CA CYS A 192 18.24 -18.21 12.68
C CYS A 192 19.09 -19.05 13.66
N GLN A 193 18.49 -19.42 14.79
CA GLN A 193 19.21 -20.08 15.89
C GLN A 193 19.01 -21.60 15.92
N ASP A 194 17.91 -22.09 15.36
CA ASP A 194 17.43 -23.46 15.51
C ASP A 194 17.69 -24.32 14.27
N SER A 195 18.64 -23.86 13.43
CA SER A 195 19.11 -24.52 12.21
C SER A 195 17.95 -25.01 11.33
N PRO A 196 17.13 -24.13 10.73
CA PRO A 196 16.06 -24.55 9.84
C PRO A 196 16.60 -25.42 8.70
N THR A 197 15.78 -26.36 8.21
CA THR A 197 16.18 -27.32 7.18
C THR A 197 15.04 -27.57 6.19
N LEU A 198 15.35 -27.68 4.91
CA LEU A 198 14.46 -28.15 3.85
C LEU A 198 14.47 -29.69 3.72
N LEU A 199 15.06 -30.40 4.69
CA LEU A 199 15.08 -31.87 4.76
C LEU A 199 14.41 -32.36 6.04
N ALA A 200 13.18 -31.90 6.32
CA ALA A 200 12.43 -32.23 7.53
C ALA A 200 12.35 -33.73 7.85
N PHE A 201 12.27 -34.58 6.83
CA PHE A 201 12.21 -36.04 6.95
C PHE A 201 13.48 -36.75 6.42
N GLY A 202 14.55 -35.98 6.16
CA GLY A 202 15.78 -36.46 5.52
C GLY A 202 15.72 -36.40 3.99
N PRO A 203 16.82 -36.77 3.30
CA PRO A 203 16.93 -36.68 1.84
C PRO A 203 16.05 -37.69 1.08
N GLU A 204 15.73 -38.83 1.70
CA GLU A 204 15.01 -39.94 1.04
C GLU A 204 13.47 -39.85 1.16
N ASP A 205 12.95 -39.05 2.10
CA ASP A 205 11.50 -38.87 2.31
C ASP A 205 11.15 -37.40 2.13
N ARG A 206 10.42 -37.10 1.03
CA ARG A 206 9.93 -35.76 0.68
C ARG A 206 11.00 -34.67 0.85
N PRO A 207 12.11 -34.73 0.10
CA PRO A 207 13.12 -33.68 0.14
C PRO A 207 12.54 -32.33 -0.31
N GLY A 208 13.04 -31.24 0.28
CA GLY A 208 12.51 -29.89 0.11
C GLY A 208 11.40 -29.51 1.12
N ARG A 209 11.14 -30.35 2.15
CA ARG A 209 10.20 -30.05 3.23
C ARG A 209 10.84 -29.25 4.34
N LEU A 210 10.23 -28.11 4.69
CA LEU A 210 10.73 -27.24 5.74
C LEU A 210 10.42 -27.78 7.14
N ALA A 211 11.46 -27.91 7.97
CA ALA A 211 11.35 -27.92 9.41
C ALA A 211 11.96 -26.64 9.99
N ILE A 212 11.19 -25.93 10.81
CA ILE A 212 11.59 -24.67 11.43
C ILE A 212 10.97 -24.54 12.83
N SER A 213 11.62 -23.80 13.75
CA SER A 213 11.09 -23.49 15.08
C SER A 213 10.15 -22.28 15.02
N PRO A 214 9.18 -22.11 15.94
CA PRO A 214 8.36 -20.90 15.98
C PRO A 214 9.20 -19.60 16.05
N ARG A 215 10.29 -19.64 16.81
CA ARG A 215 11.19 -18.51 17.00
C ARG A 215 11.91 -18.07 15.72
N ASP A 216 12.39 -19.02 14.93
CA ASP A 216 13.03 -18.70 13.64
C ASP A 216 12.02 -18.41 12.54
N PHE A 217 10.84 -19.02 12.60
CA PHE A 217 9.80 -18.72 11.65
C PHE A 217 9.27 -17.28 11.84
N ALA A 218 9.24 -16.79 13.08
CA ALA A 218 8.98 -15.38 13.37
C ALA A 218 10.03 -14.42 12.77
N ARG A 219 11.29 -14.84 12.60
CA ARG A 219 12.29 -14.02 11.87
C ARG A 219 11.95 -13.90 10.40
N PHE A 220 11.52 -15.00 9.78
CA PHE A 220 11.07 -14.99 8.39
C PHE A 220 9.83 -14.09 8.21
N GLY A 221 8.86 -14.18 9.13
CA GLY A 221 7.72 -13.23 9.14
C GLY A 221 8.17 -11.77 9.29
N LEU A 222 9.14 -11.51 10.16
CA LEU A 222 9.67 -10.16 10.39
C LEU A 222 10.39 -9.61 9.15
N LEU A 223 11.04 -10.44 8.33
CA LEU A 223 11.61 -10.01 7.05
C LEU A 223 10.53 -9.42 6.13
N TYR A 224 9.37 -10.07 6.02
CA TYR A 224 8.26 -9.60 5.19
C TYR A 224 7.50 -8.43 5.84
N LEU A 225 7.41 -8.39 7.17
CA LEU A 225 6.92 -7.23 7.91
C LEU A 225 7.77 -5.98 7.62
N ARG A 226 9.07 -6.18 7.40
CA ARG A 226 10.05 -5.13 7.06
C ARG A 226 10.27 -5.00 5.56
N GLU A 227 9.33 -5.50 4.77
CA GLU A 227 9.30 -5.30 3.31
C GLU A 227 10.63 -5.73 2.63
N GLY A 228 11.19 -6.86 3.07
CA GLY A 228 12.41 -7.44 2.50
C GLY A 228 13.71 -6.88 3.07
N LEU A 229 13.64 -5.86 3.94
CA LEU A 229 14.80 -5.30 4.62
C LEU A 229 15.12 -6.11 5.89
N TRP A 230 16.37 -6.50 6.04
CA TRP A 230 16.90 -7.08 7.28
C TRP A 230 18.09 -6.25 7.76
N ARG A 231 17.86 -5.47 8.81
CA ARG A 231 18.80 -4.44 9.30
C ARG A 231 19.17 -3.45 8.19
N ASP A 232 20.41 -3.50 7.72
CA ASP A 232 21.01 -2.69 6.68
C ASP A 232 21.13 -3.43 5.34
N HIS A 233 20.58 -4.66 5.25
CA HIS A 233 20.66 -5.50 4.07
C HIS A 233 19.27 -5.76 3.47
N GLN A 234 19.06 -5.32 2.24
CA GLN A 234 17.86 -5.65 1.46
C GLN A 234 18.02 -7.10 0.93
N VAL A 235 17.30 -8.04 1.52
CA VAL A 235 17.40 -9.48 1.20
C VAL A 235 16.65 -9.80 -0.10
N ILE A 236 15.48 -9.20 -0.26
CA ILE A 236 14.68 -9.18 -1.50
C ILE A 236 14.13 -7.78 -1.69
N SER A 237 13.81 -7.36 -2.91
CA SER A 237 13.30 -6.02 -3.18
C SER A 237 12.03 -5.72 -2.39
N ARG A 238 11.83 -4.44 -2.05
CA ARG A 238 10.61 -3.96 -1.41
C ARG A 238 9.38 -4.32 -2.24
N GLU A 239 9.45 -4.07 -3.55
CA GLU A 239 8.41 -4.40 -4.52
C GLU A 239 7.97 -5.87 -4.41
N HIS A 240 8.91 -6.82 -4.47
CA HIS A 240 8.59 -8.24 -4.39
C HIS A 240 8.14 -8.70 -3.00
N ALA A 241 8.63 -8.05 -1.93
CA ALA A 241 8.13 -8.29 -0.58
C ALA A 241 6.67 -7.82 -0.40
N LEU A 242 6.25 -6.78 -1.12
CA LEU A 242 4.86 -6.30 -1.15
C LEU A 242 3.96 -7.13 -2.08
N MET A 243 4.51 -7.59 -3.21
CA MET A 243 3.83 -8.38 -4.24
C MET A 243 3.06 -9.57 -3.65
N VAL A 244 3.62 -10.25 -2.63
CA VAL A 244 3.02 -11.45 -2.03
C VAL A 244 1.67 -11.24 -1.32
N ARG A 245 1.27 -9.98 -1.11
CA ARG A 245 -0.06 -9.63 -0.58
C ARG A 245 -0.86 -8.71 -1.51
N ALA A 246 -0.21 -8.11 -2.50
CA ALA A 246 -0.81 -7.13 -3.40
C ALA A 246 -1.39 -7.78 -4.68
N GLU A 247 -0.95 -8.99 -5.03
CA GLU A 247 -1.39 -9.69 -6.23
C GLU A 247 -2.08 -11.03 -5.89
N PRO A 248 -3.29 -11.04 -5.31
CA PRO A 248 -4.01 -12.27 -5.05
C PRO A 248 -4.51 -12.94 -6.33
N VAL A 249 -4.77 -14.24 -6.22
CA VAL A 249 -5.61 -14.95 -7.20
C VAL A 249 -6.98 -14.27 -7.23
N PRO A 250 -7.48 -13.83 -8.41
CA PRO A 250 -8.78 -13.21 -8.50
C PRO A 250 -9.87 -14.12 -7.91
N PRO A 251 -10.82 -13.58 -7.11
CA PRO A 251 -11.90 -14.35 -6.51
C PRO A 251 -12.62 -15.23 -7.53
N GLU A 252 -12.80 -14.76 -8.76
CA GLU A 252 -13.56 -15.40 -9.83
C GLU A 252 -12.93 -16.69 -10.35
N VAL A 253 -11.61 -16.86 -10.21
CA VAL A 253 -10.90 -18.07 -10.66
C VAL A 253 -11.45 -19.26 -9.89
N PRO A 254 -12.16 -20.23 -10.49
CA PRO A 254 -12.83 -21.30 -9.77
C PRO A 254 -11.84 -22.30 -9.15
N GLN A 255 -12.26 -23.05 -8.14
CA GLN A 255 -11.55 -24.26 -7.74
C GLN A 255 -11.61 -25.29 -8.87
N SER A 256 -10.52 -26.03 -9.10
CA SER A 256 -10.48 -27.12 -10.08
C SER A 256 -11.56 -28.17 -9.77
N THR A 257 -12.13 -28.71 -10.84
CA THR A 257 -13.09 -29.82 -10.81
C THR A 257 -12.46 -31.16 -10.42
N GLY A 258 -11.12 -31.24 -10.42
CA GLY A 258 -10.39 -32.47 -10.15
C GLY A 258 -10.56 -33.51 -11.26
N ALA A 259 -10.70 -33.09 -12.52
CA ALA A 259 -10.62 -34.00 -13.65
C ALA A 259 -9.15 -34.39 -13.88
N GLU A 260 -8.81 -35.67 -13.73
CA GLU A 260 -7.43 -36.16 -13.81
C GLU A 260 -6.77 -35.88 -15.18
N ALA A 261 -5.51 -35.45 -15.14
CA ALA A 261 -4.65 -35.31 -16.32
C ALA A 261 -3.27 -35.95 -16.06
N GLU A 262 -2.54 -36.20 -17.14
CA GLU A 262 -1.20 -36.78 -17.10
C GLU A 262 -0.25 -35.89 -16.28
N MET A 263 0.56 -36.53 -15.43
CA MET A 263 1.72 -35.94 -14.79
C MET A 263 2.99 -36.59 -15.35
N ILE A 264 4.15 -35.97 -15.11
CA ILE A 264 5.45 -36.57 -15.42
C ILE A 264 5.52 -37.98 -14.81
N GLU A 265 5.99 -38.95 -15.59
CA GLU A 265 6.15 -40.33 -15.12
C GLU A 265 7.04 -40.38 -13.85
N GLY A 266 6.51 -41.01 -12.79
CA GLY A 266 7.19 -41.12 -11.51
C GLY A 266 7.18 -39.85 -10.66
N GLN A 267 6.34 -38.85 -10.98
CA GLN A 267 6.18 -37.64 -10.18
C GLN A 267 5.94 -37.98 -8.70
N ARG A 268 6.84 -37.51 -7.84
CA ARG A 268 6.67 -37.60 -6.39
C ARG A 268 5.66 -36.56 -5.90
N SER A 269 5.09 -36.79 -4.72
CA SER A 269 4.30 -35.81 -4.00
C SER A 269 5.09 -35.15 -2.87
N HIS A 270 4.74 -33.91 -2.54
CA HIS A 270 5.24 -33.19 -1.37
C HIS A 270 4.46 -33.46 -0.07
N GLY A 271 3.42 -34.29 -0.13
CA GLY A 271 2.55 -34.60 1.01
C GLY A 271 1.41 -35.57 0.67
N SER A 272 0.34 -35.06 0.07
CA SER A 272 -0.87 -35.81 -0.30
C SER A 272 -0.59 -36.91 -1.33
N LEU A 273 -1.17 -38.10 -1.14
CA LEU A 273 -1.09 -39.20 -2.12
C LEU A 273 -2.36 -39.36 -2.95
N GLN A 274 -3.30 -38.41 -2.85
CA GLN A 274 -4.55 -38.43 -3.64
C GLN A 274 -4.27 -38.08 -5.10
N ILE A 275 -4.92 -38.76 -6.05
CA ILE A 275 -4.82 -38.47 -7.48
C ILE A 275 -6.24 -38.42 -8.07
N PRO A 276 -6.63 -37.31 -8.72
CA PRO A 276 -5.95 -36.01 -8.70
C PRO A 276 -5.98 -35.37 -7.30
N ASP A 277 -4.95 -34.58 -6.97
CA ASP A 277 -4.88 -33.86 -5.69
C ASP A 277 -5.52 -32.48 -5.81
N ASN A 278 -6.40 -32.13 -4.89
CA ASN A 278 -7.07 -30.82 -4.84
C ASN A 278 -7.62 -30.56 -3.44
N GLN A 279 -6.77 -30.08 -2.53
CA GLN A 279 -7.04 -30.19 -1.09
C GLN A 279 -8.02 -29.13 -0.56
N CYS A 280 -8.03 -27.94 -1.14
CA CYS A 280 -8.92 -26.84 -0.74
C CYS A 280 -9.08 -25.80 -1.87
N ASP A 281 -10.07 -24.92 -1.70
CA ASP A 281 -10.23 -23.70 -2.50
C ASP A 281 -9.37 -22.56 -1.93
N HIS A 282 -9.15 -21.51 -2.73
CA HIS A 282 -8.37 -20.33 -2.34
C HIS A 282 -9.16 -19.32 -1.51
N LEU A 283 -10.51 -19.37 -1.58
CA LEU A 283 -11.40 -18.51 -0.79
C LEU A 283 -11.12 -17.01 -0.97
N GLY A 284 -10.68 -16.60 -2.16
CA GLY A 284 -10.26 -15.23 -2.47
C GLY A 284 -9.06 -14.73 -1.65
N SER A 285 -8.30 -15.67 -1.06
CA SER A 285 -7.39 -15.43 0.05
C SER A 285 -6.01 -16.07 -0.16
N TYR A 286 -5.60 -16.24 -1.42
CA TYR A 286 -4.31 -16.83 -1.77
C TYR A 286 -3.53 -15.93 -2.73
N SER A 287 -2.25 -15.70 -2.45
CA SER A 287 -1.36 -14.85 -3.25
C SER A 287 0.06 -15.36 -3.13
N TRP A 288 0.75 -15.66 -4.25
CA TRP A 288 2.16 -16.04 -4.25
C TRP A 288 2.61 -17.05 -3.18
N LEU A 289 1.84 -18.13 -2.97
CA LEU A 289 2.05 -19.15 -1.94
C LEU A 289 1.79 -18.73 -0.48
N TRP A 290 1.26 -17.55 -0.26
CA TRP A 290 0.78 -17.02 1.02
C TRP A 290 -0.74 -17.07 1.12
N TRP A 291 -1.24 -17.21 2.34
CA TRP A 291 -2.63 -16.90 2.67
C TRP A 291 -2.73 -15.44 3.07
N ILE A 292 -3.71 -14.73 2.56
CA ILE A 292 -3.99 -13.32 2.88
C ILE A 292 -5.38 -13.20 3.50
N ASN A 293 -5.65 -12.10 4.20
CA ASN A 293 -6.99 -11.82 4.73
C ASN A 293 -7.94 -11.32 3.63
N GLY A 294 -8.12 -12.11 2.56
CA GLY A 294 -8.88 -11.78 1.37
C GLY A 294 -10.39 -11.91 1.53
N VAL A 295 -11.11 -11.74 0.42
CA VAL A 295 -12.58 -11.81 0.36
C VAL A 295 -12.97 -12.84 -0.70
N ASP A 296 -13.77 -13.82 -0.30
CA ASP A 296 -14.22 -14.89 -1.18
C ASP A 296 -15.27 -14.43 -2.21
N ARG A 297 -15.68 -15.36 -3.08
CA ARG A 297 -16.69 -15.12 -4.14
C ARG A 297 -18.07 -14.74 -3.60
N ASP A 298 -18.35 -15.03 -2.33
CA ASP A 298 -19.61 -14.69 -1.67
C ASP A 298 -19.50 -13.37 -0.86
N GLY A 299 -18.36 -12.66 -0.96
CA GLY A 299 -18.11 -11.42 -0.22
C GLY A 299 -17.71 -11.65 1.24
N ARG A 300 -17.34 -12.87 1.66
CA ARG A 300 -16.92 -13.18 3.03
C ARG A 300 -15.41 -13.04 3.17
N ARG A 301 -15.00 -12.31 4.20
CA ARG A 301 -13.59 -12.17 4.57
C ARG A 301 -13.09 -13.42 5.29
N HIS A 302 -11.86 -13.82 5.03
CA HIS A 302 -11.28 -15.04 5.58
C HIS A 302 -11.02 -14.97 7.10
N TRP A 303 -10.38 -13.91 7.59
CA TRP A 303 -10.24 -13.60 9.02
C TRP A 303 -10.94 -12.27 9.34
N PRO A 304 -12.28 -12.24 9.46
CA PRO A 304 -13.04 -10.99 9.64
C PRO A 304 -12.68 -10.20 10.90
N ASP A 305 -12.19 -10.88 11.94
CA ASP A 305 -11.83 -10.28 13.23
C ASP A 305 -10.32 -10.05 13.36
N ALA A 306 -9.56 -10.18 12.27
CA ALA A 306 -8.15 -9.83 12.18
C ALA A 306 -7.96 -8.59 11.30
N PRO A 307 -6.90 -7.77 11.47
CA PRO A 307 -6.55 -6.71 10.53
C PRO A 307 -6.58 -7.22 9.09
N ARG A 308 -7.12 -6.46 8.13
CA ARG A 308 -7.23 -6.98 6.76
C ARG A 308 -5.91 -7.01 6.02
N ASP A 309 -4.88 -6.36 6.54
CA ASP A 309 -3.51 -6.50 6.05
C ASP A 309 -2.79 -7.73 6.64
N ALA A 310 -3.48 -8.57 7.43
CA ALA A 310 -2.93 -9.83 7.89
C ALA A 310 -2.69 -10.80 6.73
N PHE A 311 -1.53 -11.45 6.75
CA PHE A 311 -1.19 -12.52 5.82
C PHE A 311 -0.25 -13.50 6.52
N GLY A 312 -0.18 -14.74 6.03
CA GLY A 312 0.56 -15.76 6.74
C GLY A 312 0.77 -17.07 5.99
N ALA A 313 1.58 -17.90 6.62
CA ALA A 313 1.88 -19.25 6.23
C ALA A 313 1.06 -20.21 7.10
N PHE A 314 0.24 -21.06 6.50
CA PHE A 314 -0.62 -22.00 7.22
C PHE A 314 -0.35 -23.44 6.78
N GLY A 315 -0.06 -24.28 7.77
CA GLY A 315 0.04 -25.72 7.63
C GLY A 315 -1.34 -26.36 7.53
N HIS A 316 -1.40 -27.58 7.02
CA HIS A 316 -2.66 -28.31 6.88
C HIS A 316 -3.42 -28.35 8.22
N GLY A 317 -4.60 -27.75 8.24
CA GLY A 317 -5.53 -27.71 9.37
C GLY A 317 -5.28 -26.62 10.43
N GLY A 318 -4.23 -25.79 10.33
CA GLY A 318 -3.96 -24.74 11.33
C GLY A 318 -2.93 -25.02 12.45
N PRO A 319 -2.49 -26.26 12.77
CA PRO A 319 -1.55 -26.50 13.87
C PRO A 319 -0.16 -25.86 13.75
N ARG A 320 0.22 -25.42 12.55
CA ARG A 320 1.49 -24.71 12.30
C ARG A 320 1.19 -23.45 11.51
N ALA A 321 1.56 -22.30 12.05
CA ALA A 321 1.45 -21.07 11.31
C ALA A 321 2.53 -20.06 11.65
N MET A 322 2.68 -19.11 10.72
CA MET A 322 3.31 -17.83 10.96
C MET A 322 2.45 -16.77 10.31
N VAL A 323 2.04 -15.75 11.07
CA VAL A 323 1.16 -14.69 10.60
C VAL A 323 1.82 -13.35 10.86
N VAL A 324 1.81 -12.51 9.83
CA VAL A 324 2.30 -11.14 9.83
C VAL A 324 1.10 -10.21 9.90
N LEU A 325 1.13 -9.26 10.83
CA LEU A 325 0.10 -8.23 11.03
C LEU A 325 0.78 -6.85 10.91
N PRO A 326 0.93 -6.30 9.69
CA PRO A 326 1.72 -5.09 9.45
C PRO A 326 1.24 -3.87 10.22
N SER A 327 -0.06 -3.60 10.22
CA SER A 327 -0.72 -2.53 10.96
C SER A 327 -0.47 -2.57 12.47
N LEU A 328 -0.12 -3.74 13.01
CA LEU A 328 0.19 -3.92 14.43
C LEU A 328 1.68 -4.02 14.71
N ASP A 329 2.52 -3.94 13.67
CA ASP A 329 3.95 -4.23 13.70
C ASP A 329 4.27 -5.54 14.43
N MET A 330 3.48 -6.58 14.12
CA MET A 330 3.43 -7.82 14.87
C MET A 330 3.61 -9.05 13.97
N VAL A 331 4.33 -10.04 14.49
CA VAL A 331 4.45 -11.38 13.91
C VAL A 331 4.14 -12.38 15.00
N VAL A 332 3.34 -13.38 14.66
CA VAL A 332 3.07 -14.51 15.54
C VAL A 332 3.48 -15.79 14.83
N SER A 333 4.03 -16.75 15.55
CA SER A 333 4.29 -18.08 15.02
C SER A 333 4.02 -19.15 16.05
N TRP A 334 3.43 -20.25 15.62
CA TRP A 334 3.16 -21.41 16.46
C TRP A 334 3.37 -22.72 15.70
N ASN A 335 3.72 -23.75 16.45
CA ASN A 335 3.77 -25.14 16.01
C ASN A 335 3.03 -26.04 17.00
N ASP A 336 2.49 -27.14 16.50
CA ASP A 336 1.76 -28.16 17.26
C ASP A 336 0.58 -27.58 18.07
N ALA A 337 -0.09 -26.57 17.50
CA ALA A 337 -1.29 -25.97 18.06
C ALA A 337 -2.49 -26.93 18.03
N ALA A 338 -3.48 -26.63 18.87
CA ALA A 338 -4.77 -27.32 18.93
C ALA A 338 -5.79 -26.77 17.94
N ILE A 339 -5.45 -25.70 17.22
CA ILE A 339 -6.29 -25.08 16.17
C ILE A 339 -6.55 -26.09 15.06
N ASP A 340 -7.83 -26.35 14.76
CA ASP A 340 -8.26 -27.28 13.72
C ASP A 340 -9.38 -26.76 12.79
N THR A 341 -9.88 -25.54 13.04
CA THR A 341 -10.93 -24.89 12.22
C THR A 341 -10.61 -23.45 11.84
N PRO A 342 -11.15 -22.95 10.70
CA PRO A 342 -11.06 -21.53 10.33
C PRO A 342 -11.63 -20.58 11.39
N GLU A 343 -12.68 -20.98 12.12
CA GLU A 343 -13.26 -20.18 13.19
C GLU A 343 -12.30 -20.00 14.37
N GLU A 344 -11.58 -21.06 14.75
CA GLU A 344 -10.54 -20.99 15.78
C GLU A 344 -9.33 -20.18 15.33
N GLU A 345 -8.92 -20.29 14.06
CA GLU A 345 -7.88 -19.44 13.47
C GLU A 345 -8.27 -17.95 13.59
N ASN A 346 -9.48 -17.60 13.16
CA ASN A 346 -10.00 -16.23 13.27
C ASN A 346 -10.08 -15.78 14.73
N GLN A 347 -10.56 -16.62 15.65
CA GLN A 347 -10.61 -16.29 17.07
C GLN A 347 -9.22 -16.04 17.67
N ALA A 348 -8.23 -16.82 17.26
CA ALA A 348 -6.85 -16.65 17.69
C ALA A 348 -6.28 -15.30 17.21
N LEU A 349 -6.52 -14.93 15.94
CA LEU A 349 -6.10 -13.64 15.41
C LEU A 349 -6.86 -12.47 16.04
N ALA A 350 -8.14 -12.64 16.36
CA ALA A 350 -8.94 -11.64 17.06
C ALA A 350 -8.38 -11.33 18.46
N LEU A 351 -7.92 -12.35 19.19
CA LEU A 351 -7.27 -12.15 20.50
C LEU A 351 -5.96 -11.37 20.39
N LEU A 352 -5.19 -11.56 19.31
CA LEU A 352 -3.97 -10.78 19.07
C LEU A 352 -4.30 -9.32 18.72
N ALA A 353 -5.30 -9.08 17.88
CA ALA A 353 -5.77 -7.74 17.56
C ALA A 353 -6.26 -7.01 18.83
N ALA A 354 -7.09 -7.68 19.62
CA ALA A 354 -7.59 -7.16 20.90
C ALA A 354 -6.44 -6.91 21.90
N ALA A 355 -5.44 -7.80 21.96
CA ALA A 355 -4.27 -7.60 22.80
C ALA A 355 -3.49 -6.33 22.43
N ALA A 356 -3.54 -5.92 21.15
CA ALA A 356 -2.95 -4.68 20.66
C ALA A 356 -3.87 -3.46 20.77
N GLY A 357 -5.06 -3.60 21.35
CA GLY A 357 -6.04 -2.51 21.51
C GLY A 357 -6.95 -2.28 20.31
N VAL A 358 -7.00 -3.21 19.35
CA VAL A 358 -7.83 -3.14 18.13
C VAL A 358 -9.08 -4.00 18.31
N SER A 359 -10.27 -3.41 18.17
CA SER A 359 -11.55 -4.14 18.29
C SER A 359 -11.96 -4.83 16.98
N ALA A 360 -12.89 -5.80 17.04
CA ALA A 360 -13.45 -6.45 15.84
C ALA A 360 -14.21 -5.47 14.89
N SER A 361 -14.58 -4.28 15.36
CA SER A 361 -15.07 -3.20 14.48
C SER A 361 -13.93 -2.44 13.78
N ASP A 362 -12.72 -2.49 14.32
CA ASP A 362 -11.50 -1.85 13.81
C ASP A 362 -10.68 -2.79 12.90
N THR A 363 -10.89 -4.11 13.00
CA THR A 363 -10.25 -5.16 12.18
C THR A 363 -10.75 -5.16 10.73
N ALA A 364 -11.80 -4.39 10.44
CA ALA A 364 -12.28 -4.13 9.09
C ALA A 364 -11.34 -3.19 8.28
N VAL A 365 -10.05 -3.18 8.57
CA VAL A 365 -9.08 -2.29 7.94
C VAL A 365 -7.86 -3.08 7.45
N ALA A 366 -7.72 -3.23 6.14
CA ALA A 366 -6.44 -3.20 5.45
C ALA A 366 -6.33 -1.72 5.20
N GLN A 367 -5.25 -1.11 5.64
CA GLN A 367 -4.89 0.18 5.11
C GLN A 367 -3.89 -0.12 3.97
N PRO A 368 -4.27 -0.18 2.68
CA PRO A 368 -3.47 0.56 1.70
C PRO A 368 -3.26 1.99 2.25
N PRO A 369 -2.19 2.69 1.88
CA PRO A 369 -1.93 3.98 2.48
C PRO A 369 -3.11 4.93 2.15
N LEU A 370 -3.88 5.33 3.17
CA LEU A 370 -4.91 6.39 3.06
C LEU A 370 -4.31 7.69 2.51
N TRP A 371 -3.01 7.85 2.73
CA TRP A 371 -2.23 9.00 2.34
C TRP A 371 -1.37 8.67 1.13
N LEU A 372 -1.34 9.59 0.17
CA LEU A 372 -0.45 9.46 -0.98
C LEU A 372 1.01 9.47 -0.53
N ARG A 373 1.87 8.90 -1.38
CA ARG A 373 3.32 8.87 -1.18
C ARG A 373 4.03 9.28 -2.46
N TYR A 374 5.14 9.97 -2.30
CA TYR A 374 6.10 10.17 -3.37
C TYR A 374 6.74 8.83 -3.77
N PRO A 375 7.32 8.70 -4.99
CA PRO A 375 8.00 7.49 -5.41
C PRO A 375 9.18 7.05 -4.51
N ASN A 376 9.76 7.98 -3.75
CA ASN A 376 10.79 7.70 -2.75
C ASN A 376 10.24 7.09 -1.44
N GLY A 377 8.91 6.98 -1.31
CA GLY A 377 8.20 6.43 -0.15
C GLY A 377 7.77 7.45 0.90
N GLU A 378 8.18 8.72 0.77
CA GLU A 378 7.79 9.79 1.70
C GLU A 378 6.30 10.12 1.57
N PRO A 379 5.60 10.44 2.69
CA PRO A 379 4.22 10.91 2.63
C PRO A 379 4.06 12.18 1.80
N LEU A 380 2.98 12.27 1.04
CA LEU A 380 2.59 13.41 0.22
C LEU A 380 1.23 13.91 0.71
N PHE A 381 1.15 15.17 1.14
CA PHE A 381 -0.14 15.83 1.39
C PHE A 381 -0.47 16.79 0.24
N MET A 382 -1.63 16.63 -0.39
CA MET A 382 -2.06 17.52 -1.47
C MET A 382 -2.98 18.63 -0.98
N CYS A 383 -2.67 19.87 -1.38
CA CYS A 383 -3.58 21.01 -1.24
C CYS A 383 -3.41 22.01 -2.39
N GLY A 384 -4.51 22.38 -3.08
CA GLY A 384 -4.39 23.31 -4.21
C GLY A 384 -5.66 23.57 -5.03
N PRO A 385 -5.49 24.20 -6.21
CA PRO A 385 -6.56 24.49 -7.16
C PRO A 385 -7.35 23.25 -7.61
N GLY A 386 -8.68 23.30 -7.43
CA GLY A 386 -9.63 22.25 -7.82
C GLY A 386 -10.51 22.58 -9.02
N ASP A 387 -10.33 23.76 -9.64
CA ASP A 387 -11.16 24.22 -10.78
C ASP A 387 -10.37 24.97 -11.90
N PRO A 388 -9.16 24.54 -12.31
CA PRO A 388 -8.58 24.93 -13.59
C PRO A 388 -8.80 23.84 -14.67
N GLU A 389 -10.01 23.29 -14.78
CA GLU A 389 -10.39 22.21 -15.71
C GLU A 389 -9.87 22.43 -17.15
N GLY A 390 -10.07 23.64 -17.66
CA GLY A 390 -9.68 24.07 -19.00
C GLY A 390 -8.20 24.42 -19.18
N PHE A 391 -7.33 24.14 -18.20
CA PHE A 391 -5.92 24.54 -18.19
C PHE A 391 -5.20 24.18 -19.51
N LEU A 392 -5.39 22.95 -19.99
CA LEU A 392 -4.75 22.45 -21.22
C LEU A 392 -5.21 23.15 -22.50
N TYR A 393 -6.30 23.91 -22.43
CA TYR A 393 -6.98 24.52 -23.57
C TYR A 393 -6.98 26.05 -23.55
N ARG A 394 -6.32 26.68 -22.57
CA ARG A 394 -6.23 28.14 -22.47
C ARG A 394 -5.44 28.73 -23.64
N GLY A 395 -5.88 29.89 -24.11
CA GLY A 395 -5.21 30.65 -25.15
C GLY A 395 -5.70 30.33 -26.57
N ASP A 396 -5.09 30.98 -27.55
CA ASP A 396 -5.52 30.91 -28.94
C ASP A 396 -5.19 29.54 -29.57
N LEU A 397 -6.15 28.92 -30.25
CA LEU A 397 -5.96 27.67 -30.98
C LEU A 397 -5.11 27.88 -32.24
N ARG A 398 -4.06 27.07 -32.39
CA ARG A 398 -3.22 27.03 -33.59
C ARG A 398 -3.71 25.96 -34.58
N PRO A 399 -3.36 26.10 -35.88
CA PRO A 399 -3.79 25.13 -36.90
C PRO A 399 -3.34 23.68 -36.68
N ASP A 400 -2.31 23.44 -35.87
CA ASP A 400 -1.82 22.10 -35.52
C ASP A 400 -2.50 21.52 -34.27
N GLY A 401 -3.49 22.21 -33.69
CA GLY A 401 -4.21 21.81 -32.48
C GLY A 401 -3.62 22.36 -31.18
N THR A 402 -2.39 22.88 -31.19
CA THR A 402 -1.73 23.43 -29.99
C THR A 402 -2.34 24.78 -29.57
N ARG A 403 -2.05 25.22 -28.34
CA ARG A 403 -2.56 26.48 -27.77
C ARG A 403 -1.46 27.50 -27.54
N ASP A 404 -1.78 28.78 -27.69
CA ASP A 404 -0.93 29.92 -27.31
C ASP A 404 -1.52 30.64 -26.11
N GLY A 405 -1.16 30.17 -24.91
CA GLY A 405 -1.71 30.63 -23.64
C GLY A 405 -0.66 30.93 -22.57
N ASP A 406 -1.13 31.11 -21.34
CA ASP A 406 -0.38 31.52 -20.16
C ASP A 406 -0.01 30.36 -19.23
N GLN A 407 -0.16 29.11 -19.66
CA GLN A 407 0.02 27.90 -18.84
C GLN A 407 1.34 27.87 -18.06
N MET A 408 2.46 28.22 -18.70
CA MET A 408 3.76 28.26 -18.02
C MET A 408 3.84 29.36 -16.96
N GLU A 409 3.18 30.50 -17.16
CA GLU A 409 3.10 31.56 -16.15
C GLU A 409 2.28 31.10 -14.94
N LEU A 410 1.18 30.38 -15.19
CA LEU A 410 0.34 29.79 -14.14
C LEU A 410 1.07 28.71 -13.36
N ILE A 411 1.82 27.80 -14.01
CA ILE A 411 2.65 26.79 -13.32
C ILE A 411 3.67 27.47 -12.40
N ASN A 412 4.38 28.49 -12.90
CA ASN A 412 5.35 29.23 -12.09
C ASN A 412 4.69 29.99 -10.94
N THR A 413 3.48 30.52 -11.15
CA THR A 413 2.71 31.21 -10.11
C THR A 413 2.30 30.23 -9.01
N LEU A 414 1.77 29.06 -9.37
CA LEU A 414 1.37 28.02 -8.43
C LEU A 414 2.58 27.52 -7.63
N ALA A 415 3.68 27.17 -8.31
CA ALA A 415 4.91 26.70 -7.68
C ALA A 415 5.49 27.68 -6.64
N ALA A 416 5.30 28.98 -6.84
CA ALA A 416 5.77 30.01 -5.91
C ALA A 416 4.93 30.14 -4.64
N THR A 417 3.75 29.49 -4.57
CA THR A 417 2.82 29.61 -3.44
C THR A 417 3.00 28.53 -2.38
N GLY A 418 3.58 27.38 -2.74
CA GLY A 418 3.66 26.19 -1.90
C GLY A 418 2.49 25.23 -2.04
N ALA A 419 1.40 25.62 -2.71
CA ALA A 419 0.38 24.66 -3.15
C ALA A 419 0.97 23.68 -4.17
N ASN A 420 0.58 22.41 -4.11
CA ASN A 420 1.30 21.32 -4.76
C ASN A 420 0.42 20.36 -5.57
N CYS A 421 -0.79 20.76 -5.96
CA CYS A 421 -1.60 19.97 -6.89
C CYS A 421 -2.38 20.86 -7.85
N ILE A 422 -2.83 20.27 -8.96
CA ILE A 422 -3.68 20.91 -9.95
C ILE A 422 -4.68 19.91 -10.52
N TYR A 423 -5.94 20.32 -10.53
CA TYR A 423 -7.06 19.62 -11.17
C TYR A 423 -7.15 20.00 -12.65
N LEU A 424 -7.01 19.05 -13.58
CA LEU A 424 -7.15 19.34 -15.01
C LEU A 424 -7.60 18.13 -15.83
N MET A 425 -8.18 18.38 -17.00
CA MET A 425 -8.87 17.36 -17.80
C MET A 425 -8.32 17.16 -19.20
N GLY A 426 -8.24 15.91 -19.61
CA GLY A 426 -7.81 15.44 -20.92
C GLY A 426 -8.85 15.66 -22.01
N ILE A 427 -10.13 15.36 -21.79
CA ILE A 427 -11.18 15.62 -22.79
C ILE A 427 -12.36 16.32 -22.15
N ARG A 428 -12.68 17.51 -22.66
CA ARG A 428 -13.82 18.33 -22.21
C ARG A 428 -14.95 18.42 -23.21
N SER A 429 -14.70 18.06 -24.46
CA SER A 429 -15.72 18.09 -25.52
C SER A 429 -16.49 16.76 -25.62
N HIS A 430 -17.46 16.67 -26.52
CA HIS A 430 -18.26 15.45 -26.78
C HIS A 430 -19.20 15.03 -25.65
N GLY A 431 -19.73 15.99 -24.90
CA GLY A 431 -20.74 15.73 -23.88
C GLY A 431 -20.55 16.63 -22.66
N GLY A 432 -19.30 16.91 -22.30
CA GLY A 432 -18.95 17.80 -21.20
C GLY A 432 -18.89 19.28 -21.54
N ASP A 433 -18.34 20.03 -20.59
CA ASP A 433 -18.42 21.48 -20.51
C ASP A 433 -17.43 22.24 -21.43
N GLY A 434 -16.56 21.53 -22.13
CA GLY A 434 -15.59 22.09 -23.08
C GLY A 434 -16.14 22.46 -24.45
N GLU A 435 -15.43 23.37 -25.13
CA GLU A 435 -15.68 23.65 -26.54
C GLU A 435 -15.31 22.44 -27.42
N ALA A 436 -15.82 22.38 -28.65
CA ALA A 436 -15.56 21.30 -29.61
C ALA A 436 -14.06 21.00 -29.87
N THR A 437 -13.18 21.94 -29.54
CA THR A 437 -11.72 21.84 -29.73
C THR A 437 -10.96 21.42 -28.47
N HIS A 438 -11.66 21.12 -27.38
CA HIS A 438 -11.08 20.72 -26.09
C HIS A 438 -10.91 19.20 -26.00
N ASN A 439 -10.08 18.68 -26.90
CA ASN A 439 -9.67 17.28 -26.93
C ASN A 439 -8.32 17.15 -27.66
N PRO A 440 -7.57 16.05 -27.45
CA PRO A 440 -6.26 15.85 -28.04
C PRO A 440 -6.30 15.10 -29.38
N PHE A 441 -7.43 15.01 -30.09
CA PHE A 441 -7.50 14.28 -31.36
C PHE A 441 -7.02 15.14 -32.54
N VAL A 442 -6.47 14.51 -33.57
CA VAL A 442 -6.16 15.20 -34.83
C VAL A 442 -7.44 15.78 -35.42
N ASP A 443 -7.40 17.05 -35.83
CA ASP A 443 -8.55 17.83 -36.31
C ASP A 443 -9.75 17.88 -35.35
N HIS A 444 -9.52 17.57 -34.07
CA HIS A 444 -10.54 17.44 -33.03
C HIS A 444 -11.60 16.34 -33.31
N ASP A 445 -11.24 15.34 -34.12
CA ASP A 445 -12.11 14.24 -34.52
C ASP A 445 -11.74 12.96 -33.74
N PRO A 446 -12.61 12.41 -32.88
CA PRO A 446 -12.32 11.21 -32.08
C PRO A 446 -12.18 9.92 -32.90
N SER A 447 -12.50 9.94 -34.19
CA SER A 447 -12.19 8.83 -35.11
C SER A 447 -10.73 8.83 -35.58
N MET A 448 -10.00 9.93 -35.34
CA MET A 448 -8.60 10.09 -35.67
C MET A 448 -7.70 9.75 -34.47
N PRO A 449 -6.42 9.45 -34.69
CA PRO A 449 -5.46 9.24 -33.60
C PRO A 449 -5.28 10.48 -32.72
N LEU A 450 -4.62 10.27 -31.58
CA LEU A 450 -4.10 11.37 -30.76
C LEU A 450 -3.16 12.26 -31.57
N ASN A 451 -3.24 13.56 -31.32
CA ASN A 451 -2.43 14.59 -31.97
C ASN A 451 -1.10 14.74 -31.22
N GLU A 452 -0.02 14.23 -31.81
CA GLU A 452 1.31 14.28 -31.20
C GLU A 452 1.80 15.69 -30.87
N ALA A 453 1.43 16.71 -31.67
CA ALA A 453 1.84 18.09 -31.38
C ALA A 453 1.17 18.62 -30.09
N VAL A 454 -0.09 18.24 -29.86
CA VAL A 454 -0.82 18.56 -28.63
C VAL A 454 -0.21 17.82 -27.44
N LEU A 455 0.07 16.53 -27.58
CA LEU A 455 0.69 15.73 -26.51
C LEU A 455 2.12 16.21 -26.17
N ASP A 456 2.91 16.64 -27.15
CA ASP A 456 4.23 17.24 -26.92
C ASP A 456 4.13 18.56 -26.15
N GLN A 457 3.11 19.37 -26.44
CA GLN A 457 2.83 20.58 -25.69
C GLN A 457 2.41 20.27 -24.25
N TRP A 458 1.51 19.31 -24.04
CA TRP A 458 1.10 18.87 -22.70
C TRP A 458 2.27 18.31 -21.90
N HIS A 459 3.13 17.50 -22.53
CA HIS A 459 4.33 16.98 -21.89
C HIS A 459 5.25 18.11 -21.37
N THR A 460 5.36 19.22 -22.10
CA THR A 460 6.14 20.38 -21.64
C THR A 460 5.57 20.95 -20.34
N TRP A 461 4.24 21.04 -20.21
CA TRP A 461 3.58 21.54 -19.00
C TRP A 461 3.65 20.52 -17.87
N PHE A 462 3.41 19.24 -18.16
CA PHE A 462 3.48 18.16 -17.16
C PHE A 462 4.90 18.01 -16.61
N GLN A 463 5.93 18.09 -17.45
CA GLN A 463 7.31 18.10 -16.99
C GLN A 463 7.59 19.29 -16.06
N ALA A 464 7.10 20.49 -16.40
CA ALA A 464 7.29 21.67 -15.56
C ALA A 464 6.55 21.57 -14.20
N MET A 465 5.38 20.94 -14.17
CA MET A 465 4.66 20.63 -12.93
C MET A 465 5.41 19.59 -12.10
N ASP A 466 5.84 18.50 -12.75
CA ASP A 466 6.57 17.40 -12.12
C ASP A 466 7.90 17.86 -11.51
N ASP A 467 8.68 18.67 -12.25
CA ASP A 467 9.91 19.29 -11.76
C ASP A 467 9.68 20.24 -10.58
N ALA A 468 8.49 20.84 -10.49
CA ALA A 468 8.09 21.74 -9.42
C ALA A 468 7.43 21.02 -8.23
N GLY A 469 7.25 19.70 -8.29
CA GLY A 469 6.56 18.92 -7.26
C GLY A 469 5.05 19.16 -7.21
N ILE A 470 4.46 19.63 -8.31
CA ILE A 470 3.01 19.84 -8.45
C ILE A 470 2.39 18.53 -8.96
N VAL A 471 1.52 17.96 -8.15
CA VAL A 471 0.72 16.78 -8.49
C VAL A 471 -0.30 17.12 -9.56
N ILE A 472 -0.15 16.43 -10.69
CA ILE A 472 -1.06 16.49 -11.81
C ILE A 472 -2.22 15.55 -11.49
N TYR A 473 -3.38 16.11 -11.15
CA TYR A 473 -4.59 15.35 -10.96
C TYR A 473 -5.36 15.30 -12.28
N PHE A 474 -5.08 14.26 -13.06
CA PHE A 474 -5.44 14.20 -14.48
C PHE A 474 -6.71 13.39 -14.73
N PHE A 475 -7.79 14.08 -15.01
CA PHE A 475 -9.06 13.47 -15.43
C PHE A 475 -8.98 13.09 -16.90
N LEU A 476 -9.26 11.83 -17.25
CA LEU A 476 -9.33 11.44 -18.67
C LEU A 476 -10.51 12.12 -19.35
N TYR A 477 -11.66 12.14 -18.68
CA TYR A 477 -12.92 12.65 -19.20
C TYR A 477 -13.55 13.67 -18.26
N ASP A 478 -14.10 14.71 -18.85
CA ASP A 478 -15.00 15.68 -18.22
C ASP A 478 -16.39 15.05 -17.95
N ASP A 479 -17.25 15.78 -17.24
CA ASP A 479 -18.64 15.42 -16.99
C ASP A 479 -19.37 15.13 -18.31
N GLY A 480 -20.34 14.21 -18.31
CA GLY A 480 -21.18 13.97 -19.50
C GLY A 480 -20.48 13.42 -20.78
N VAL A 481 -19.14 13.33 -20.83
CA VAL A 481 -18.38 12.93 -22.03
C VAL A 481 -18.75 11.53 -22.48
N ARG A 482 -19.25 11.41 -23.72
CA ARG A 482 -19.64 10.13 -24.33
C ARG A 482 -19.23 10.09 -25.80
N ILE A 483 -18.00 9.65 -26.04
CA ILE A 483 -17.43 9.52 -27.39
C ILE A 483 -17.76 8.15 -28.00
N TRP A 484 -17.54 7.08 -27.22
CA TRP A 484 -17.66 5.69 -27.70
C TRP A 484 -18.84 4.99 -27.02
N ASP A 485 -19.84 4.62 -27.82
CA ASP A 485 -21.06 3.95 -27.37
C ASP A 485 -20.88 2.41 -27.33
N THR A 486 -20.06 1.95 -26.40
CA THR A 486 -19.70 0.52 -26.24
C THR A 486 -20.34 -0.13 -25.01
N GLY A 487 -21.31 0.54 -24.38
CA GLY A 487 -21.90 0.09 -23.13
C GLY A 487 -20.88 0.09 -21.99
N ASP A 488 -20.79 -1.02 -21.26
CA ASP A 488 -19.83 -1.18 -20.15
C ASP A 488 -18.42 -1.56 -20.61
N GLU A 489 -18.24 -1.97 -21.88
CA GLU A 489 -16.96 -2.44 -22.43
C GLU A 489 -16.06 -1.29 -22.87
N VAL A 490 -14.75 -1.37 -22.61
CA VAL A 490 -13.73 -0.49 -23.20
C VAL A 490 -13.44 -0.96 -24.64
N GLY A 491 -14.01 -0.25 -25.61
CA GLY A 491 -13.83 -0.56 -27.03
C GLY A 491 -12.43 -0.28 -27.53
N GLU A 492 -12.10 -0.80 -28.72
CA GLU A 492 -10.73 -0.70 -29.30
C GLU A 492 -10.24 0.76 -29.45
N GLN A 493 -11.12 1.69 -29.85
CA GLN A 493 -10.76 3.09 -30.04
C GLN A 493 -10.49 3.82 -28.71
N GLU A 494 -11.33 3.57 -27.71
CA GLU A 494 -11.13 4.10 -26.36
C GLU A 494 -9.89 3.50 -25.71
N LEU A 495 -9.67 2.19 -25.85
CA LEU A 495 -8.48 1.52 -25.36
C LEU A 495 -7.22 2.11 -25.99
N ALA A 496 -7.24 2.40 -27.30
CA ALA A 496 -6.15 3.07 -27.97
C ALA A 496 -5.91 4.49 -27.43
N HIS A 497 -6.97 5.22 -27.07
CA HIS A 497 -6.88 6.52 -26.42
C HIS A 497 -6.27 6.42 -25.02
N ILE A 498 -6.85 5.61 -24.12
CA ILE A 498 -6.38 5.39 -22.74
C ILE A 498 -4.92 4.97 -22.78
N ARG A 499 -4.59 3.94 -23.56
CA ARG A 499 -3.22 3.45 -23.71
C ARG A 499 -2.28 4.54 -24.21
N GLY A 500 -2.66 5.29 -25.25
CA GLY A 500 -1.80 6.33 -25.82
C GLY A 500 -1.47 7.44 -24.82
N VAL A 501 -2.47 7.86 -24.03
CA VAL A 501 -2.30 8.87 -22.97
C VAL A 501 -1.48 8.34 -21.80
N VAL A 502 -1.82 7.14 -21.29
CA VAL A 502 -1.11 6.51 -20.18
C VAL A 502 0.35 6.22 -20.56
N GLU A 503 0.60 5.61 -21.72
CA GLU A 503 1.96 5.34 -22.19
C GLU A 503 2.78 6.62 -22.36
N ARG A 504 2.13 7.74 -22.75
CA ARG A 504 2.80 9.03 -22.91
C ARG A 504 3.22 9.65 -21.58
N PHE A 505 2.39 9.60 -20.55
CA PHE A 505 2.62 10.41 -19.33
C PHE A 505 2.98 9.60 -18.07
N GLN A 506 2.91 8.26 -18.08
CA GLN A 506 3.25 7.40 -16.94
C GLN A 506 4.69 7.54 -16.40
N HIS A 507 5.57 8.33 -17.03
CA HIS A 507 6.94 8.51 -16.56
C HIS A 507 7.10 9.68 -15.58
N HIS A 508 6.08 10.55 -15.46
CA HIS A 508 6.07 11.64 -14.49
C HIS A 508 5.88 11.07 -13.08
N HIS A 509 6.50 11.69 -12.07
CA HIS A 509 6.48 11.21 -10.69
C HIS A 509 5.26 11.70 -9.89
N HIS A 510 4.75 12.89 -10.23
CA HIS A 510 3.67 13.58 -9.54
C HIS A 510 2.37 13.50 -10.34
N LEU A 511 1.83 12.29 -10.47
CA LEU A 511 0.64 12.03 -11.29
C LEU A 511 -0.38 11.18 -10.54
N VAL A 512 -1.64 11.62 -10.59
CA VAL A 512 -2.82 10.84 -10.20
C VAL A 512 -3.73 10.79 -11.41
N TRP A 513 -4.09 9.58 -11.85
CA TRP A 513 -5.09 9.41 -12.89
C TRP A 513 -6.48 9.52 -12.28
N CYS A 514 -7.42 10.18 -12.93
CA CYS A 514 -8.83 10.14 -12.57
C CYS A 514 -9.66 9.70 -13.78
N VAL A 515 -10.57 8.75 -13.58
CA VAL A 515 -11.37 8.15 -14.67
C VAL A 515 -12.20 9.21 -15.38
N ALA A 516 -13.03 9.93 -14.62
CA ALA A 516 -13.86 11.01 -15.13
C ALA A 516 -14.29 11.94 -13.99
N GLU A 517 -14.62 13.19 -14.34
CA GLU A 517 -15.39 14.08 -13.47
C GLU A 517 -16.86 13.64 -13.46
N GLU A 518 -17.54 13.78 -12.32
CA GLU A 518 -18.96 13.47 -12.11
C GLU A 518 -19.39 12.19 -12.87
N ALA A 519 -18.59 11.12 -12.67
CA ALA A 519 -18.51 10.02 -13.64
C ALA A 519 -19.85 9.30 -13.85
N GLU A 520 -20.75 9.35 -12.86
CA GLU A 520 -22.06 8.71 -12.91
C GLU A 520 -23.06 9.39 -13.86
N GLU A 521 -22.78 10.60 -14.33
CA GLU A 521 -23.59 11.26 -15.36
C GLU A 521 -23.45 10.55 -16.72
N ALA A 522 -22.23 10.12 -17.02
CA ALA A 522 -21.88 9.51 -18.29
C ALA A 522 -21.70 7.99 -18.22
N LEU A 523 -21.18 7.45 -17.12
CA LEU A 523 -20.65 6.09 -17.03
C LEU A 523 -21.37 5.27 -15.95
N SER A 524 -21.55 3.97 -16.22
CA SER A 524 -22.00 3.03 -15.19
C SER A 524 -20.86 2.71 -14.21
N PRO A 525 -21.15 2.18 -13.02
CA PRO A 525 -20.10 1.70 -12.12
C PRO A 525 -19.17 0.66 -12.77
N GLU A 526 -19.73 -0.27 -13.54
CA GLU A 526 -18.93 -1.31 -14.22
C GLU A 526 -18.03 -0.72 -15.30
N ARG A 527 -18.54 0.29 -16.01
CA ARG A 527 -17.77 1.05 -17.00
C ARG A 527 -16.57 1.74 -16.36
N ILE A 528 -16.76 2.39 -15.21
CA ILE A 528 -15.71 3.03 -14.42
C ILE A 528 -14.64 2.02 -14.01
N ARG A 529 -15.02 0.85 -13.47
CA ARG A 529 -14.07 -0.21 -13.07
C ARG A 529 -13.16 -0.63 -14.22
N ARG A 530 -13.74 -0.79 -15.41
CA ARG A 530 -13.00 -1.25 -16.59
C ARG A 530 -12.06 -0.20 -17.15
N VAL A 531 -12.45 1.08 -17.12
CA VAL A 531 -11.53 2.17 -17.46
C VAL A 531 -10.37 2.23 -16.46
N ALA A 532 -10.66 2.16 -15.15
CA ALA A 532 -9.64 2.12 -14.11
C ALA A 532 -8.68 0.92 -14.28
N ALA A 533 -9.22 -0.27 -14.58
CA ALA A 533 -8.43 -1.47 -14.85
C ALA A 533 -7.51 -1.32 -16.06
N GLU A 534 -7.97 -0.69 -17.15
CA GLU A 534 -7.10 -0.43 -18.31
C GLU A 534 -6.03 0.63 -18.00
N ILE A 535 -6.33 1.68 -17.21
CA ILE A 535 -5.30 2.61 -16.74
C ILE A 535 -4.22 1.85 -15.95
N LYS A 536 -4.60 1.08 -14.93
CA LYS A 536 -3.67 0.26 -14.11
C LYS A 536 -2.87 -0.72 -14.94
N ARG A 537 -3.48 -1.33 -15.96
CA ARG A 537 -2.82 -2.30 -16.85
C ARG A 537 -1.68 -1.68 -17.67
N TRP A 538 -1.84 -0.43 -18.11
CA TRP A 538 -0.89 0.24 -19.00
C TRP A 538 0.09 1.15 -18.27
N ASP A 539 -0.23 1.58 -17.04
CA ASP A 539 0.66 2.34 -16.17
C ASP A 539 1.59 1.40 -15.38
N ARG A 540 2.80 1.24 -15.90
CA ARG A 540 3.86 0.42 -15.30
C ARG A 540 4.57 1.10 -14.14
N SER A 541 4.36 2.40 -13.96
CA SER A 541 4.90 3.16 -12.83
C SER A 541 4.02 3.07 -11.60
N GLY A 542 2.79 2.58 -11.75
CA GLY A 542 1.89 2.24 -10.65
C GLY A 542 1.30 3.47 -9.96
N HIS A 543 0.91 4.50 -10.71
CA HIS A 543 0.30 5.69 -10.11
C HIS A 543 -1.06 5.37 -9.45
N PRO A 544 -1.46 6.20 -8.48
CA PRO A 544 -2.81 6.18 -7.97
C PRO A 544 -3.84 6.45 -9.08
N VAL A 545 -4.92 5.70 -9.05
CA VAL A 545 -6.10 5.89 -9.91
C VAL A 545 -7.28 6.29 -9.04
N ALA A 546 -7.95 7.34 -9.43
CA ALA A 546 -9.06 7.93 -8.73
C ALA A 546 -10.34 7.92 -9.56
N VAL A 547 -11.46 8.15 -8.89
CA VAL A 547 -12.73 8.48 -9.51
C VAL A 547 -13.39 9.62 -8.75
N HIS A 548 -14.07 10.49 -9.50
CA HIS A 548 -14.91 11.54 -8.98
C HIS A 548 -16.38 11.21 -9.26
N LEU A 549 -17.21 11.33 -8.24
CA LEU A 549 -18.65 11.05 -8.30
C LEU A 549 -19.42 12.30 -7.92
N ASN A 550 -20.71 12.29 -8.23
CA ASN A 550 -21.61 13.35 -7.86
C ASN A 550 -21.74 13.45 -6.33
N HIS A 551 -22.41 14.50 -5.88
CA HIS A 551 -22.53 14.85 -4.46
C HIS A 551 -22.80 13.65 -3.53
N GLY A 552 -21.83 13.36 -2.67
CA GLY A 552 -21.94 12.26 -1.73
C GLY A 552 -20.63 11.93 -1.02
N ILE A 553 -20.77 11.13 0.05
CA ILE A 553 -19.65 10.57 0.82
C ILE A 553 -19.69 9.02 0.83
N ASP A 554 -20.60 8.43 0.04
CA ASP A 554 -20.78 6.98 -0.05
C ASP A 554 -20.15 6.44 -1.32
N PHE A 555 -19.00 5.79 -1.16
CA PHE A 555 -18.25 5.17 -2.24
C PHE A 555 -18.31 3.64 -2.18
N THR A 556 -19.26 3.09 -1.42
CA THR A 556 -19.46 1.63 -1.27
C THR A 556 -19.47 0.88 -2.61
N PRO A 557 -20.04 1.39 -3.73
CA PRO A 557 -20.02 0.67 -5.00
C PRO A 557 -18.61 0.32 -5.51
N TYR A 558 -17.61 1.16 -5.21
CA TYR A 558 -16.24 0.98 -5.72
C TYR A 558 -15.30 0.43 -4.67
N ALA A 559 -15.83 0.14 -3.48
CA ALA A 559 -14.99 0.00 -2.33
C ALA A 559 -14.17 -1.32 -2.34
N ASP A 560 -14.60 -2.32 -3.10
CA ASP A 560 -13.86 -3.56 -3.33
C ASP A 560 -13.13 -3.59 -4.70
N ASP A 561 -13.08 -2.46 -5.42
CA ASP A 561 -12.36 -2.38 -6.69
C ASP A 561 -10.85 -2.26 -6.44
N PRO A 562 -10.01 -3.20 -6.92
CA PRO A 562 -8.56 -3.15 -6.71
C PRO A 562 -7.86 -2.09 -7.56
N ASN A 563 -8.55 -1.46 -8.50
CA ASN A 563 -7.97 -0.50 -9.44
C ASN A 563 -8.23 0.96 -9.05
N ILE A 564 -8.91 1.23 -7.93
CA ILE A 564 -9.24 2.57 -7.47
C ILE A 564 -8.59 2.79 -6.11
N ASP A 565 -7.63 3.73 -6.05
CA ASP A 565 -6.83 4.04 -4.87
C ASP A 565 -7.35 5.27 -4.10
N GLN A 566 -8.11 6.16 -4.74
CA GLN A 566 -8.55 7.41 -4.13
C GLN A 566 -9.92 7.86 -4.64
N PHE A 567 -10.70 8.51 -3.78
CA PHE A 567 -11.91 9.23 -4.20
C PHE A 567 -11.71 10.73 -4.17
N ALA A 568 -11.99 11.37 -5.30
CA ALA A 568 -12.25 12.80 -5.40
C ALA A 568 -13.69 13.04 -4.95
N VAL A 569 -13.87 13.67 -3.79
CA VAL A 569 -15.16 13.82 -3.12
C VAL A 569 -15.82 15.15 -3.47
N GLN A 570 -17.07 15.09 -3.93
CA GLN A 570 -17.96 16.25 -4.00
C GLN A 570 -18.90 16.26 -2.79
N TYR A 571 -18.76 17.26 -1.92
CA TYR A 571 -19.59 17.38 -0.72
C TYR A 571 -19.93 18.85 -0.42
N ASN A 572 -21.06 19.28 -0.99
CA ASN A 572 -21.56 20.63 -0.94
C ASN A 572 -22.21 20.96 0.41
N VAL A 573 -21.46 21.62 1.29
CA VAL A 573 -21.95 22.12 2.60
C VAL A 573 -21.38 23.51 2.91
N PRO A 574 -22.10 24.36 3.66
CA PRO A 574 -21.74 25.76 3.79
C PRO A 574 -20.75 26.06 4.94
N THR A 575 -20.50 25.10 5.85
CA THR A 575 -19.72 25.35 7.06
C THR A 575 -18.53 24.39 7.20
N PRO A 576 -17.42 24.84 7.81
CA PRO A 576 -16.28 23.97 8.12
C PRO A 576 -16.68 22.77 9.00
N GLU A 577 -17.61 22.95 9.94
CA GLU A 577 -18.08 21.89 10.84
C GLU A 577 -18.82 20.78 10.10
N ASP A 578 -19.72 21.14 9.18
CA ASP A 578 -20.44 20.18 8.36
C ASP A 578 -19.49 19.44 7.41
N LEU A 579 -18.53 20.18 6.83
CA LEU A 579 -17.53 19.60 5.92
C LEU A 579 -16.61 18.63 6.66
N HIS A 580 -16.09 19.04 7.81
CA HIS A 580 -15.28 18.19 8.68
C HIS A 580 -16.03 16.91 9.06
N SER A 581 -17.26 17.05 9.56
CA SER A 581 -18.09 15.91 9.97
C SER A 581 -18.36 14.95 8.81
N GLY A 582 -18.64 15.48 7.62
CA GLY A 582 -18.81 14.70 6.40
C GLY A 582 -17.55 13.94 6.00
N MET A 583 -16.38 14.59 6.08
CA MET A 583 -15.10 13.96 5.75
C MET A 583 -14.66 12.92 6.78
N VAL A 584 -14.91 13.14 8.08
CA VAL A 584 -14.66 12.12 9.12
C VAL A 584 -15.54 10.89 8.88
N GLU A 585 -16.79 11.08 8.49
CA GLU A 585 -17.68 9.97 8.12
C GLU A 585 -17.20 9.26 6.84
N ALA A 586 -16.75 10.01 5.82
CA ALA A 586 -16.14 9.44 4.62
C ALA A 586 -14.88 8.62 4.97
N TRP A 587 -14.04 9.12 5.87
CA TRP A 587 -12.83 8.42 6.34
C TRP A 587 -13.19 7.11 7.04
N ARG A 588 -14.19 7.13 7.92
CA ARG A 588 -14.71 5.92 8.58
C ARG A 588 -15.27 4.92 7.58
N ARG A 589 -15.92 5.37 6.51
CA ARG A 589 -16.43 4.50 5.44
C ARG A 589 -15.32 3.93 4.56
N ALA A 590 -14.25 4.70 4.36
CA ALA A 590 -13.07 4.25 3.63
C ALA A 590 -12.47 3.01 4.27
N ARG A 591 -12.43 2.96 5.62
CA ARG A 591 -11.87 1.84 6.38
C ARG A 591 -10.46 1.48 5.89
N GLY A 592 -9.71 2.51 5.54
CA GLY A 592 -8.36 2.39 5.01
C GLY A 592 -8.21 1.99 3.56
N ARG A 593 -9.29 1.65 2.85
CA ARG A 593 -9.18 1.05 1.51
C ARG A 593 -8.71 2.00 0.42
N TYR A 594 -8.90 3.29 0.61
CA TYR A 594 -8.67 4.30 -0.42
C TYR A 594 -8.46 5.65 0.24
N GLY A 595 -7.66 6.50 -0.40
CA GLY A 595 -7.47 7.88 0.01
C GLY A 595 -8.71 8.74 -0.21
N LEU A 596 -8.78 9.84 0.53
CA LEU A 596 -9.81 10.86 0.34
C LEU A 596 -9.18 12.16 -0.14
N ASN A 597 -9.78 12.73 -1.17
CA ASN A 597 -9.46 14.06 -1.63
C ASN A 597 -10.76 14.84 -1.70
N MET A 598 -10.97 15.78 -0.77
CA MET A 598 -12.10 16.69 -0.86
C MET A 598 -11.86 17.59 -2.07
N SER A 599 -12.51 17.31 -3.19
CA SER A 599 -12.22 17.93 -4.48
C SER A 599 -13.22 19.01 -4.87
N GLU A 600 -14.46 18.89 -4.38
CA GLU A 600 -15.50 19.84 -4.76
C GLU A 600 -16.49 20.16 -3.64
N CYS A 601 -16.48 21.43 -3.22
CA CYS A 601 -17.50 21.99 -2.34
C CYS A 601 -17.86 23.41 -2.82
N SER A 602 -19.07 23.59 -3.33
CA SER A 602 -19.62 24.91 -3.67
C SER A 602 -19.67 25.91 -2.50
N GLY A 603 -19.57 25.42 -1.26
CA GLY A 603 -19.45 26.21 -0.05
C GLY A 603 -18.01 26.57 0.37
N HIS A 604 -16.97 26.14 -0.34
CA HIS A 604 -15.57 26.29 0.08
C HIS A 604 -15.12 27.76 0.13
N GLY A 605 -15.56 28.57 -0.83
CA GLY A 605 -15.35 30.03 -0.83
C GLY A 605 -13.89 30.46 -1.06
N THR A 606 -13.51 31.62 -0.51
CA THR A 606 -12.16 32.23 -0.63
C THR A 606 -11.70 32.83 0.69
N GLY A 607 -10.41 33.21 0.78
CA GLY A 607 -9.82 33.86 1.95
C GLY A 607 -9.92 33.06 3.25
N GLU A 608 -10.23 33.74 4.35
CA GLU A 608 -10.33 33.13 5.69
C GLU A 608 -11.30 31.93 5.75
N HIS A 609 -12.46 32.04 5.11
CA HIS A 609 -13.45 30.96 5.09
C HIS A 609 -12.90 29.72 4.37
N ALA A 610 -12.26 29.90 3.20
CA ALA A 610 -11.63 28.79 2.47
C ALA A 610 -10.52 28.13 3.28
N ARG A 611 -9.69 28.91 3.97
CA ARG A 611 -8.67 28.36 4.86
C ARG A 611 -9.29 27.47 5.94
N HIS A 612 -10.37 27.93 6.61
CA HIS A 612 -11.05 27.13 7.63
C HIS A 612 -11.68 25.85 7.06
N MET A 613 -12.26 25.91 5.86
CA MET A 613 -12.77 24.74 5.14
C MET A 613 -11.65 23.75 4.79
N SER A 614 -10.49 24.23 4.37
CA SER A 614 -9.34 23.38 4.05
C SER A 614 -8.74 22.71 5.30
N TRP A 615 -8.62 23.42 6.42
CA TRP A 615 -8.20 22.82 7.70
C TRP A 615 -9.23 21.81 8.22
N ALA A 616 -10.53 22.06 8.04
CA ALA A 616 -11.58 21.10 8.34
C ALA A 616 -11.36 19.78 7.59
N CYS A 617 -11.08 19.82 6.30
CA CYS A 617 -10.78 18.63 5.50
C CYS A 617 -9.48 17.95 5.92
N ALA A 618 -8.39 18.71 6.07
CA ALA A 618 -7.10 18.18 6.43
C ALA A 618 -7.15 17.42 7.76
N MET A 619 -7.76 18.04 8.79
CA MET A 619 -7.93 17.43 10.11
C MET A 619 -8.94 16.27 10.13
N ALA A 620 -9.79 16.16 9.11
CA ALA A 620 -10.68 15.01 8.90
C ALA A 620 -10.02 13.87 8.11
N GLY A 621 -8.74 13.98 7.78
CA GLY A 621 -8.01 12.93 7.06
C GLY A 621 -8.13 13.01 5.53
N ALA A 622 -8.51 14.16 4.96
CA ALA A 622 -8.64 14.30 3.52
C ALA A 622 -7.56 15.23 2.93
N HIS A 623 -7.07 14.92 1.73
CA HIS A 623 -6.45 15.90 0.84
C HIS A 623 -7.47 16.95 0.41
N VAL A 624 -7.01 18.07 -0.16
CA VAL A 624 -7.89 19.20 -0.49
C VAL A 624 -7.61 19.73 -1.89
N MET A 625 -8.59 19.69 -2.76
CA MET A 625 -8.66 20.53 -3.95
C MET A 625 -9.89 21.44 -3.84
N ILE A 626 -9.74 22.71 -4.19
CA ILE A 626 -10.74 23.73 -3.89
C ILE A 626 -11.52 24.08 -5.16
N LEU A 627 -12.83 23.81 -5.16
CA LEU A 627 -13.74 24.24 -6.23
C LEU A 627 -13.72 25.76 -6.42
N SER A 628 -13.83 26.23 -7.66
CA SER A 628 -13.72 27.65 -8.05
C SER A 628 -12.38 28.30 -7.77
N MET A 629 -11.39 27.55 -7.28
CA MET A 629 -10.00 27.99 -7.25
C MET A 629 -9.34 27.64 -8.58
N ASP A 630 -9.31 28.60 -9.49
CA ASP A 630 -8.39 28.58 -10.64
C ASP A 630 -7.01 29.15 -10.24
N ILE A 631 -6.02 29.15 -11.14
CA ILE A 631 -4.72 29.81 -10.85
C ILE A 631 -4.75 31.29 -11.25
N ALA A 632 -5.48 31.64 -12.30
CA ALA A 632 -5.39 32.94 -12.96
C ALA A 632 -6.20 34.05 -12.25
N GLY A 633 -7.36 33.70 -11.70
CA GLY A 633 -8.30 34.58 -11.01
C GLY A 633 -8.22 34.50 -9.48
N THR A 634 -7.62 33.45 -8.92
CA THR A 634 -7.44 33.29 -7.47
C THR A 634 -6.35 34.20 -6.91
N ALA A 635 -6.60 34.76 -5.72
CA ALA A 635 -5.60 35.51 -4.99
C ALA A 635 -4.41 34.60 -4.59
N VAL A 636 -3.19 35.07 -4.83
CA VAL A 636 -1.96 34.34 -4.43
C VAL A 636 -1.96 33.96 -2.94
N SER A 637 -2.57 34.80 -2.09
CA SER A 637 -2.71 34.51 -0.66
C SER A 637 -3.49 33.23 -0.37
N ASP A 638 -4.51 32.92 -1.16
CA ASP A 638 -5.38 31.76 -0.94
C ASP A 638 -4.64 30.47 -1.34
N MET A 639 -3.85 30.51 -2.43
CA MET A 639 -2.94 29.40 -2.77
C MET A 639 -1.79 29.26 -1.76
N GLN A 640 -1.32 30.36 -1.16
CA GLN A 640 -0.35 30.30 -0.06
C GLN A 640 -0.94 29.67 1.21
N ASP A 641 -2.24 29.87 1.48
CA ASP A 641 -2.94 29.20 2.58
C ASP A 641 -2.94 27.67 2.37
N CYS A 642 -3.10 27.19 1.12
CA CYS A 642 -2.92 25.78 0.76
C CYS A 642 -1.49 25.28 1.05
N GLY A 643 -0.48 26.04 0.64
CA GLY A 643 0.93 25.74 0.91
C GLY A 643 1.26 25.61 2.40
N ARG A 644 0.65 26.44 3.25
CA ARG A 644 0.84 26.38 4.72
C ARG A 644 0.23 25.14 5.35
N ILE A 645 -0.89 24.63 4.83
CA ILE A 645 -1.47 23.36 5.29
C ILE A 645 -0.50 22.22 4.97
N ILE A 646 0.04 22.17 3.75
CA ILE A 646 1.02 21.16 3.33
C ILE A 646 2.25 21.20 4.26
N GLU A 647 2.83 22.38 4.48
CA GLU A 647 3.98 22.58 5.36
C GLU A 647 3.72 22.02 6.77
N PHE A 648 2.57 22.33 7.36
CA PHE A 648 2.22 21.82 8.69
C PHE A 648 2.00 20.30 8.69
N MET A 649 1.20 19.79 7.76
CA MET A 649 0.82 18.37 7.73
C MET A 649 2.07 17.49 7.58
N GLU A 650 2.97 17.83 6.66
CA GLU A 650 4.22 17.11 6.46
C GLU A 650 5.15 17.23 7.68
N ALA A 651 5.27 18.42 8.27
CA ALA A 651 6.06 18.62 9.49
C ALA A 651 5.49 17.87 10.71
N ALA A 652 4.17 17.68 10.76
CA ALA A 652 3.46 16.90 11.77
C ALA A 652 3.59 15.38 11.57
N GLN A 653 4.17 14.92 10.44
CA GLN A 653 4.30 13.51 10.09
C GLN A 653 2.93 12.79 10.09
N PHE A 654 1.97 13.39 9.39
CA PHE A 654 0.56 13.01 9.37
C PHE A 654 0.25 11.57 8.94
N SER A 655 1.15 10.88 8.22
CA SER A 655 0.84 9.64 7.50
C SER A 655 0.43 8.43 8.35
N GLY A 656 0.62 8.50 9.67
CA GLY A 656 0.16 7.47 10.62
C GLY A 656 -1.10 7.88 11.41
N MET A 657 -1.60 9.10 11.20
CA MET A 657 -2.70 9.67 11.97
C MET A 657 -4.07 9.41 11.31
N SER A 658 -5.10 9.33 12.16
CA SER A 658 -6.51 9.33 11.80
C SER A 658 -7.30 10.37 12.60
N PRO A 659 -8.51 10.77 12.16
CA PRO A 659 -9.37 11.68 12.92
C PRO A 659 -9.81 11.08 14.25
N HIS A 660 -9.67 11.88 15.31
CA HIS A 660 -9.89 11.51 16.71
C HIS A 660 -10.43 12.70 17.52
N ASP A 661 -11.50 13.35 17.04
CA ASP A 661 -12.08 14.53 17.70
C ASP A 661 -12.57 14.26 19.12
N GLU A 662 -12.86 13.01 19.46
CA GLU A 662 -13.17 12.60 20.83
C GLU A 662 -12.01 12.85 21.82
N LEU A 663 -10.80 13.05 21.30
CA LEU A 663 -9.62 13.40 22.08
C LEU A 663 -9.42 14.91 22.22
N ALA A 664 -10.22 15.76 21.57
CA ALA A 664 -10.06 17.21 21.65
C ALA A 664 -10.24 17.73 23.10
N LEU A 665 -9.32 18.57 23.58
CA LEU A 665 -9.39 19.22 24.89
C LEU A 665 -9.09 20.71 24.82
N ALA A 666 -9.59 21.42 25.83
CA ALA A 666 -9.51 22.88 25.96
C ALA A 666 -10.15 23.57 24.74
N ASP A 667 -9.38 24.34 23.96
CA ASP A 667 -9.88 25.10 22.82
C ASP A 667 -9.72 24.32 21.50
N ALA A 668 -9.18 23.09 21.51
CA ALA A 668 -9.04 22.27 20.31
C ALA A 668 -10.42 21.92 19.72
N GLU A 669 -10.58 22.13 18.40
CA GLU A 669 -11.80 21.82 17.66
C GLU A 669 -11.72 20.44 17.01
N TRP A 670 -10.59 20.15 16.36
CA TRP A 670 -10.36 18.90 15.64
C TRP A 670 -9.01 18.30 15.98
N VAL A 671 -8.94 16.97 15.96
CA VAL A 671 -7.72 16.23 16.29
C VAL A 671 -7.48 15.14 15.26
N LEU A 672 -6.24 15.10 14.75
CA LEU A 672 -5.66 13.93 14.10
C LEU A 672 -4.70 13.27 15.08
N ALA A 673 -4.77 11.95 15.23
CA ALA A 673 -3.85 11.25 16.12
C ALA A 673 -3.45 9.87 15.59
N GLU A 674 -2.22 9.49 15.91
CA GLU A 674 -1.78 8.11 16.07
C GLU A 674 -1.60 7.92 17.59
N PRO A 675 -2.64 7.43 18.29
CA PRO A 675 -2.67 7.45 19.75
C PRO A 675 -1.41 6.83 20.39
N GLY A 676 -0.78 7.58 21.30
CA GLY A 676 0.45 7.16 22.00
C GLY A 676 1.75 7.42 21.23
N VAL A 677 1.69 7.89 19.98
CA VAL A 677 2.85 8.16 19.12
C VAL A 677 2.93 9.64 18.73
N ARG A 678 1.92 10.17 18.03
CA ARG A 678 1.89 11.54 17.49
C ARG A 678 0.45 12.05 17.39
N CYS A 679 0.25 13.36 17.47
CA CYS A 679 -1.02 13.98 17.15
C CYS A 679 -0.85 15.36 16.54
N ALA A 680 -1.92 15.87 15.95
CA ALA A 680 -2.13 17.25 15.59
C ALA A 680 -3.50 17.70 16.14
N ALA A 681 -3.55 18.89 16.69
CA ALA A 681 -4.79 19.54 17.13
C ALA A 681 -4.89 20.91 16.49
N TYR A 682 -6.08 21.31 16.09
CA TYR A 682 -6.35 22.58 15.43
C TYR A 682 -7.52 23.32 16.10
N THR A 683 -7.47 24.64 16.09
CA THR A 683 -8.58 25.51 16.47
C THR A 683 -8.56 26.80 15.65
N ARG A 684 -9.74 27.35 15.35
CA ARG A 684 -9.85 28.65 14.66
C ARG A 684 -9.61 29.82 15.62
N ASN A 685 -9.81 29.60 16.92
CA ASN A 685 -9.59 30.62 17.93
C ASN A 685 -9.39 30.01 19.32
N GLY A 686 -8.14 29.92 19.74
CA GLY A 686 -7.78 29.35 21.04
C GLY A 686 -6.57 30.02 21.67
N SER A 687 -6.46 29.79 22.97
CA SER A 687 -5.28 30.13 23.77
C SER A 687 -4.63 28.90 24.39
N ARG A 688 -5.34 27.76 24.38
CA ARG A 688 -4.90 26.51 24.98
C ARG A 688 -5.42 25.30 24.20
N LEU A 689 -4.54 24.43 23.76
CA LEU A 689 -4.90 23.20 23.05
C LEU A 689 -4.46 21.99 23.86
N GLY A 690 -5.23 20.92 23.82
CA GLY A 690 -4.86 19.65 24.44
C GLY A 690 -5.45 18.47 23.69
N VAL A 691 -4.86 17.30 23.92
CA VAL A 691 -5.34 16.02 23.38
C VAL A 691 -5.44 15.01 24.54
N ALA A 692 -6.64 14.50 24.79
CA ALA A 692 -6.93 13.57 25.86
C ALA A 692 -6.18 12.25 25.68
N GLY A 693 -5.69 11.66 26.77
CA GLY A 693 -5.07 10.34 26.76
C GLY A 693 -3.79 10.21 25.94
N PHE A 694 -3.23 11.31 25.42
CA PHE A 694 -2.19 11.26 24.40
C PHE A 694 -0.83 10.77 24.94
N CYS A 695 -0.30 11.33 26.03
CA CYS A 695 0.69 10.67 26.91
C CYS A 695 1.07 11.46 28.16
N ASP A 696 1.50 10.77 29.22
CA ASP A 696 2.21 11.35 30.38
C ASP A 696 3.73 11.51 30.15
N ARG A 697 4.21 11.15 28.95
CA ARG A 697 5.62 11.20 28.57
C ARG A 697 5.99 12.59 28.01
N PRO A 698 7.27 12.99 28.06
CA PRO A 698 7.73 14.20 27.37
C PRO A 698 7.45 14.12 25.87
N CYS A 699 6.94 15.19 25.29
CA CYS A 699 6.65 15.31 23.86
C CYS A 699 7.35 16.53 23.25
N ASP A 700 7.65 16.45 21.96
CA ASP A 700 8.07 17.60 21.17
C ASP A 700 6.85 18.24 20.52
N LEU A 701 6.69 19.54 20.73
CA LEU A 701 5.58 20.32 20.17
C LEU A 701 6.06 21.15 18.99
N LEU A 702 5.26 21.16 17.92
CA LEU A 702 5.34 22.12 16.83
C LEU A 702 4.06 22.95 16.84
N TRP A 703 4.16 24.20 17.30
CA TRP A 703 3.11 25.19 17.15
C TRP A 703 3.21 25.82 15.77
N PHE A 704 2.06 26.08 15.15
CA PHE A 704 1.95 26.64 13.82
C PHE A 704 0.78 27.60 13.75
N ASP A 705 1.01 28.80 13.21
CA ASP A 705 0.00 29.81 12.92
C ASP A 705 -0.45 29.64 11.45
N PRO A 706 -1.68 29.13 11.20
CA PRO A 706 -2.19 28.92 9.86
C PRO A 706 -2.33 30.19 9.01
N VAL A 707 -2.43 31.37 9.63
CA VAL A 707 -2.63 32.66 8.96
C VAL A 707 -1.31 33.25 8.48
N THR A 708 -0.22 33.03 9.23
CA THR A 708 1.08 33.65 8.95
C THR A 708 2.16 32.66 8.52
N GLY A 709 1.99 31.37 8.81
CA GLY A 709 3.00 30.33 8.64
C GLY A 709 4.08 30.35 9.72
N GLN A 710 3.93 31.23 10.73
CA GLN A 710 4.88 31.29 11.82
C GLN A 710 4.82 29.99 12.64
N SER A 711 5.98 29.39 12.90
CA SER A 711 6.08 28.17 13.69
C SER A 711 7.02 28.30 14.88
N LEU A 712 6.76 27.53 15.93
CA LEU A 712 7.61 27.44 17.12
C LEU A 712 7.72 25.98 17.58
N ARG A 713 8.96 25.50 17.72
CA ARG A 713 9.23 24.18 18.29
C ARG A 713 9.54 24.28 19.78
N GLN A 714 8.95 23.39 20.57
CA GLN A 714 9.26 23.21 21.98
C GLN A 714 9.63 21.76 22.23
N GLU A 715 10.72 21.56 22.96
CA GLU A 715 11.30 20.23 23.16
C GLU A 715 11.02 19.69 24.56
N ALA A 716 10.78 18.37 24.64
CA ALA A 716 10.60 17.63 25.90
C ALA A 716 9.57 18.28 26.84
N VAL A 717 8.46 18.76 26.28
CA VAL A 717 7.37 19.36 27.02
C VAL A 717 6.66 18.26 27.80
N THR A 718 6.69 18.38 29.12
CA THR A 718 5.82 17.62 30.04
C THR A 718 4.61 18.47 30.35
N GLY A 719 3.41 17.92 30.24
CA GLY A 719 2.19 18.67 30.56
C GLY A 719 2.11 19.10 32.03
N GLN A 720 1.26 20.09 32.31
CA GLN A 720 0.91 20.48 33.67
C GLN A 720 -0.50 20.03 34.03
N GLY A 721 -0.60 19.04 34.91
CA GLY A 721 -1.88 18.52 35.40
C GLY A 721 -2.57 17.53 34.45
N GLU A 722 -3.46 16.72 35.01
CA GLU A 722 -4.35 15.86 34.22
C GLU A 722 -5.72 16.53 34.02
N PRO A 723 -6.23 16.61 32.78
CA PRO A 723 -5.61 16.18 31.51
C PRO A 723 -4.61 17.21 30.93
N LEU A 724 -3.68 16.77 30.06
CA LEU A 724 -2.65 17.60 29.43
C LEU A 724 -3.25 18.69 28.53
N VAL A 725 -2.92 19.95 28.84
CA VAL A 725 -3.27 21.13 28.04
C VAL A 725 -2.04 22.02 27.92
N TRP A 726 -1.70 22.42 26.69
CA TRP A 726 -0.59 23.31 26.40
C TRP A 726 -1.08 24.73 26.12
N GLN A 727 -0.32 25.72 26.60
CA GLN A 727 -0.59 27.14 26.34
C GLN A 727 -0.01 27.54 24.99
N VAL A 728 -0.79 28.26 24.18
CA VAL A 728 -0.32 28.84 22.93
C VAL A 728 0.83 29.83 23.26
N PRO A 729 2.02 29.66 22.67
CA PRO A 729 3.16 30.52 22.94
C PRO A 729 2.95 31.96 22.46
N GLU A 730 3.64 32.91 23.10
CA GLU A 730 3.68 34.29 22.60
C GLU A 730 4.26 34.33 21.18
N GLY A 731 3.57 35.03 20.27
CA GLY A 731 3.96 35.15 18.87
C GLY A 731 3.26 34.17 17.92
N ILE A 732 2.45 33.22 18.42
CA ILE A 732 1.55 32.41 17.60
C ILE A 732 0.14 33.02 17.69
N GLY A 733 -0.54 33.14 16.55
CA GLY A 733 -1.90 33.68 16.46
C GLY A 733 -2.97 32.82 17.19
N PRO A 734 -4.20 33.33 17.31
CA PRO A 734 -5.31 32.60 17.95
C PRO A 734 -5.88 31.47 17.07
N GLU A 735 -5.83 31.60 15.75
CA GLU A 735 -5.97 30.46 14.84
C GLU A 735 -4.66 29.70 14.90
N VAL A 736 -4.69 28.44 15.32
CA VAL A 736 -3.46 27.72 15.68
C VAL A 736 -3.62 26.22 15.51
N ALA A 737 -2.56 25.59 14.99
CA ALA A 737 -2.37 24.16 15.02
C ALA A 737 -1.17 23.81 15.91
N VAL A 738 -1.25 22.67 16.59
CA VAL A 738 -0.12 22.10 17.33
C VAL A 738 0.02 20.64 16.97
N SER A 739 1.23 20.23 16.58
CA SER A 739 1.59 18.81 16.52
C SER A 739 2.38 18.44 17.76
N ALA A 740 2.11 17.26 18.33
CA ALA A 740 2.88 16.69 19.42
C ALA A 740 3.41 15.32 19.01
N VAL A 741 4.70 15.07 19.22
CA VAL A 741 5.34 13.77 18.96
C VAL A 741 5.97 13.27 20.26
N VAL A 742 5.63 12.05 20.66
CA VAL A 742 6.12 11.49 21.94
C VAL A 742 7.60 11.12 21.81
N ARG A 743 8.42 11.54 22.78
CA ARG A 743 9.83 11.15 22.82
C ARG A 743 9.95 9.68 23.24
N GLY A 744 10.76 8.94 22.47
CA GLY A 744 10.98 7.51 22.64
C GLY A 744 12.01 7.15 23.70
#